data_AF-A0A6B2ZAC0-F1
#
_entry.id   AF-A0A6B2ZAC0-F1
#
_cell.length_a   1.000
_cell.length_b   1.000
_cell.length_c   1.000
_cell.angle_alpha   90.00
_cell.angle_beta   90.00
_cell.angle_gamma   90.00
#
_symmetry.space_group_name_H-M   'P 1'
#
loop_
_entity.id
_entity.type
_entity.pdbx_description
1 polymer ?
#
loop_
_entity_poly.entity_id
_entity_poly.type
_entity_poly.pdbx_seq_one_letter_code
_entity_poly.pdbx_strand_id
1 'polypeptide(L)'
;MSLAQVHYTSAAPGDEGAEGAAGRFTAVGPGVSGALLAEIEPLVRYELPGGVPDRPSDSELRSLPQTFGYAVLSDGSRLVARSAPVRDTGGGSGSGSGSGPGSRQGIRFHAHAVHLPPGVPLPGDRLPVEAWRSPLWVSTTPAGAIPDPLTPPPGPAAVSEGLDDFAVSRGPWLAVVLADLRRASEAEAPGGRPVVLVERQCADVARWLGLASVTLPRESAERLTFTTYTRRPGGSAARVVGVLPEDAAAARAAGLRVHECAGRAPVDGMDDVWATTAARIWRGRSPELFREARELPGEPFAAGPLAVTALCAGIALGPDGRAAAAGWAADRPYALDAKRTGQLVEALTSPGIDDRTGPEFDAAGRLFSALEGRCPASVTAPLAAMLVTEAVRGGNGSLELPRRDAFAGPEGAKVAERLGPEILTELTDTAGSRSVARTVQLLRVARLLGVDGTDLLPGVVDRLAPALLAEAAEEEGERKGPESAPAFAPALLELLDEQFEVRTALLGALDRIAPRDPGAVARFLERVTLPFTGTQALPHLRMCAEVPGAMATLGGDRAAVWHRVLRAAGLSPFAEPLVLRTAVGLVWEDRAPTVEEARLLLDAATSDSHRGAGTWARLVDAALSTSAAGTDEAAGLAHDLLRGYPGEIGGRERAGLLLLDLVRELRTGAPDPGWAERVRTLCAQAEPVEPALRERVYAALVERLLAPDRPGAELYDFVHGGDDDLIAAYDRTARTEAVRTRLRTQPAYAADCFTVWTAHPHAGRTWPPVAAALLDEVLRPAVRAMSAEDVAEVEATVGRTGSSGRADAFRAWNRVSTLGRLGRRIAGRVRRG
;
A
#
# COMPACT_ATOMS: atom_id res chain seq x y z
N MET A 1 24.26 -56.54 -33.27
CA MET A 1 25.47 -56.30 -32.45
C MET A 1 25.42 -57.21 -31.26
N SER A 2 26.56 -57.76 -30.85
CA SER A 2 26.65 -58.66 -29.71
C SER A 2 27.21 -57.93 -28.48
N LEU A 3 26.56 -58.07 -27.33
CA LEU A 3 26.97 -57.40 -26.08
C LEU A 3 27.79 -58.33 -25.18
N ALA A 4 28.76 -57.78 -24.46
CA ALA A 4 29.60 -58.52 -23.52
C ALA A 4 28.82 -58.81 -22.21
N GLN A 5 28.93 -60.03 -21.71
CA GLN A 5 28.25 -60.49 -20.49
C GLN A 5 29.25 -60.70 -19.35
N VAL A 6 28.83 -60.41 -18.12
CA VAL A 6 29.61 -60.60 -16.89
C VAL A 6 28.74 -61.34 -15.87
N HIS A 7 29.24 -62.43 -15.32
CA HIS A 7 28.54 -63.23 -14.31
C HIS A 7 29.32 -63.23 -13.00
N TYR A 8 28.64 -62.91 -11.91
CA TYR A 8 29.20 -62.82 -10.56
C TYR A 8 28.33 -63.60 -9.57
N THR A 9 28.96 -64.28 -8.61
CA THR A 9 28.25 -65.10 -7.61
C THR A 9 28.89 -64.93 -6.23
N SER A 10 28.15 -65.20 -5.16
CA SER A 10 28.73 -65.33 -3.82
C SER A 10 29.83 -66.40 -3.78
N ALA A 11 30.87 -66.23 -2.95
CA ALA A 11 31.87 -67.27 -2.73
C ALA A 11 31.25 -68.58 -2.22
N ALA A 12 31.97 -69.67 -2.43
CA ALA A 12 31.64 -70.97 -1.86
C ALA A 12 31.97 -70.99 -0.35
N PRO A 13 31.29 -71.82 0.45
CA PRO A 13 31.62 -72.01 1.86
C PRO A 13 33.08 -72.46 2.00
N GLY A 14 33.91 -71.68 2.70
CA GLY A 14 35.33 -71.96 2.93
C GLY A 14 36.33 -70.95 2.33
N ASP A 15 35.87 -70.05 1.45
CA ASP A 15 36.67 -68.94 0.88
C ASP A 15 36.45 -67.60 1.65
N GLU A 16 35.87 -67.64 2.85
CA GLU A 16 35.50 -66.45 3.63
C GLU A 16 36.73 -65.84 4.36
N GLY A 17 37.23 -64.71 3.87
CA GLY A 17 38.10 -63.81 4.65
C GLY A 17 37.34 -63.11 5.79
N ALA A 18 38.07 -62.55 6.76
CA ALA A 18 37.58 -62.02 8.05
C ALA A 18 36.53 -60.88 7.97
N GLU A 19 36.14 -60.44 6.79
CA GLU A 19 35.04 -59.51 6.55
C GLU A 19 34.07 -60.14 5.52
N GLY A 20 33.01 -60.80 6.03
CA GLY A 20 31.83 -61.33 5.33
C GLY A 20 31.87 -61.55 3.80
N ALA A 21 31.79 -62.82 3.37
CA ALA A 21 31.37 -63.31 2.05
C ALA A 21 31.74 -62.43 0.82
N ALA A 22 33.02 -62.38 0.46
CA ALA A 22 33.45 -61.85 -0.84
C ALA A 22 32.86 -62.70 -1.98
N GLY A 23 32.31 -62.10 -3.04
CA GLY A 23 31.87 -62.84 -4.24
C GLY A 23 32.99 -62.99 -5.26
N ARG A 24 32.76 -63.75 -6.34
CA ARG A 24 33.71 -63.93 -7.44
C ARG A 24 33.04 -63.84 -8.82
N PHE A 25 33.80 -63.33 -9.80
CA PHE A 25 33.41 -63.42 -11.21
C PHE A 25 33.59 -64.86 -11.71
N THR A 26 32.60 -65.36 -12.44
CA THR A 26 32.54 -66.76 -12.91
C THR A 26 32.66 -66.88 -14.41
N ALA A 27 32.17 -65.87 -15.14
CA ALA A 27 32.32 -65.78 -16.58
C ALA A 27 32.38 -64.32 -17.00
N VAL A 28 33.32 -63.97 -17.88
CA VAL A 28 33.54 -62.60 -18.37
C VAL A 28 33.69 -62.61 -19.88
N GLY A 29 32.84 -61.86 -20.56
CA GLY A 29 32.86 -61.70 -22.01
C GLY A 29 34.04 -60.86 -22.49
N PRO A 30 34.44 -61.01 -23.77
CA PRO A 30 35.53 -60.23 -24.35
C PRO A 30 35.22 -58.73 -24.32
N GLY A 31 36.23 -57.90 -23.99
CA GLY A 31 36.11 -56.44 -23.98
C GLY A 31 35.96 -55.79 -22.59
N VAL A 32 35.83 -56.57 -21.52
CA VAL A 32 35.78 -56.06 -20.14
C VAL A 32 37.16 -56.19 -19.48
N SER A 33 37.79 -55.06 -19.13
CA SER A 33 39.12 -55.03 -18.51
C SER A 33 39.09 -55.34 -17.02
N GLY A 34 40.23 -55.69 -16.41
CA GLY A 34 40.33 -55.89 -14.96
C GLY A 34 39.99 -54.65 -14.13
N ALA A 35 40.28 -53.45 -14.64
CA ALA A 35 39.90 -52.19 -14.00
C ALA A 35 38.36 -51.99 -14.01
N LEU A 36 37.69 -52.33 -15.12
CA LEU A 36 36.24 -52.31 -15.19
C LEU A 36 35.61 -53.35 -14.27
N LEU A 37 36.20 -54.54 -14.13
CA LEU A 37 35.71 -55.55 -13.19
C LEU A 37 35.75 -55.06 -11.73
N ALA A 38 36.80 -54.33 -11.34
CA ALA A 38 36.89 -53.73 -10.01
C ALA A 38 35.81 -52.66 -9.77
N GLU A 39 35.44 -51.90 -10.80
CA GLU A 39 34.36 -50.92 -10.74
C GLU A 39 32.96 -51.57 -10.77
N ILE A 40 32.79 -52.65 -11.52
CA ILE A 40 31.54 -53.43 -11.65
C ILE A 40 31.21 -54.19 -10.36
N GLU A 41 32.22 -54.75 -9.69
CA GLU A 41 32.04 -55.61 -8.52
C GLU A 41 31.09 -55.01 -7.45
N PRO A 42 31.30 -53.78 -6.92
CA PRO A 42 30.40 -53.21 -5.93
C PRO A 42 28.97 -52.97 -6.45
N LEU A 43 28.77 -52.84 -7.77
CA LEU A 43 27.46 -52.59 -8.39
C LEU A 43 26.62 -53.87 -8.54
N VAL A 44 27.26 -55.04 -8.62
CA VAL A 44 26.59 -56.34 -8.81
C VAL A 44 26.45 -57.15 -7.51
N ARG A 45 27.12 -56.73 -6.43
CA ARG A 45 26.96 -57.31 -5.09
C ARG A 45 25.51 -57.21 -4.63
N TYR A 46 25.08 -58.22 -3.88
CA TYR A 46 23.71 -58.32 -3.38
C TYR A 46 23.74 -58.63 -1.87
N GLU A 47 23.02 -57.83 -1.10
CA GLU A 47 22.87 -58.00 0.34
C GLU A 47 21.46 -58.47 0.67
N LEU A 48 21.32 -59.54 1.45
CA LEU A 48 20.00 -60.06 1.84
C LEU A 48 19.25 -59.09 2.78
N PRO A 49 17.91 -58.97 2.67
CA PRO A 49 17.06 -58.28 3.63
C PRO A 49 17.24 -58.76 5.07
N GLY A 50 16.77 -57.96 6.03
CA GLY A 50 16.74 -58.36 7.42
C GLY A 50 15.73 -59.49 7.66
N GLY A 51 16.03 -60.41 8.58
CA GLY A 51 15.06 -61.42 9.03
C GLY A 51 14.75 -62.56 8.05
N VAL A 52 15.55 -62.75 7.00
CA VAL A 52 15.41 -63.90 6.09
C VAL A 52 15.73 -65.22 6.82
N PRO A 53 14.86 -66.25 6.76
CA PRO A 53 15.12 -67.56 7.37
C PRO A 53 16.38 -68.23 6.79
N ASP A 54 17.08 -69.03 7.61
CA ASP A 54 18.28 -69.76 7.18
C ASP A 54 17.98 -70.74 6.02
N ARG A 55 16.76 -71.29 5.95
CA ARG A 55 16.29 -72.17 4.86
C ARG A 55 14.94 -71.71 4.32
N PRO A 56 14.89 -70.81 3.34
CA PRO A 56 13.63 -70.36 2.75
C PRO A 56 13.02 -71.46 1.86
N SER A 57 11.70 -71.58 1.92
CA SER A 57 10.88 -72.28 0.94
C SER A 57 11.03 -71.66 -0.46
N ASP A 58 10.59 -72.39 -1.50
CA ASP A 58 10.61 -71.87 -2.88
C ASP A 58 9.75 -70.61 -3.06
N SER A 59 8.69 -70.46 -2.29
CA SER A 59 7.88 -69.22 -2.26
C SER A 59 8.64 -68.07 -1.59
N GLU A 60 9.30 -68.32 -0.45
CA GLU A 60 10.07 -67.30 0.26
C GLU A 60 11.27 -66.84 -0.57
N LEU A 61 12.02 -67.77 -1.17
CA LEU A 61 13.16 -67.46 -2.04
C LEU A 61 12.74 -66.61 -3.25
N ARG A 62 11.58 -66.93 -3.86
CA ARG A 62 11.02 -66.13 -4.97
C ARG A 62 10.50 -64.76 -4.54
N SER A 63 10.15 -64.60 -3.27
CA SER A 63 9.66 -63.33 -2.70
C SER A 63 10.79 -62.36 -2.30
N LEU A 64 12.02 -62.84 -2.20
CA LEU A 64 13.18 -62.00 -1.91
C LEU A 64 13.41 -60.98 -3.05
N PRO A 65 13.93 -59.78 -2.72
CA PRO A 65 14.12 -58.72 -3.69
C PRO A 65 15.10 -59.14 -4.78
N GLN A 66 14.83 -58.67 -6.00
CA GLN A 66 15.74 -58.83 -7.12
C GLN A 66 16.27 -57.46 -7.47
N THR A 67 17.58 -57.29 -7.43
CA THR A 67 18.22 -56.02 -7.76
C THR A 67 18.35 -55.90 -9.27
N PHE A 68 18.02 -54.72 -9.78
CA PHE A 68 18.29 -54.32 -11.14
C PHE A 68 18.94 -52.96 -11.16
N GLY A 69 20.12 -52.91 -11.75
CA GLY A 69 20.99 -51.75 -11.76
C GLY A 69 21.24 -51.25 -13.17
N TYR A 70 21.33 -49.93 -13.31
CA TYR A 70 21.93 -49.27 -14.45
C TYR A 70 22.95 -48.24 -13.96
N ALA A 71 24.18 -48.34 -14.45
CA ALA A 71 25.29 -47.48 -14.06
C ALA A 71 26.08 -47.01 -15.28
N VAL A 72 26.69 -45.83 -15.15
CA VAL A 72 27.70 -45.31 -16.07
C VAL A 72 29.06 -45.49 -15.40
N LEU A 73 29.99 -46.12 -16.10
CA LEU A 73 31.33 -46.41 -15.62
C LEU A 73 32.30 -45.26 -15.94
N SER A 74 33.46 -45.28 -15.29
CA SER A 74 34.50 -44.25 -15.40
C SER A 74 35.04 -44.01 -16.83
N ASP A 75 34.99 -45.03 -17.68
CA ASP A 75 35.38 -44.97 -19.11
C ASP A 75 34.25 -44.47 -20.04
N GLY A 76 33.10 -44.09 -19.48
CA GLY A 76 31.91 -43.68 -20.21
C GLY A 76 31.08 -44.83 -20.78
N SER A 77 31.47 -46.08 -20.52
CA SER A 77 30.67 -47.26 -20.83
C SER A 77 29.51 -47.39 -19.85
N ARG A 78 28.52 -48.23 -20.18
CA ARG A 78 27.31 -48.42 -19.39
C ARG A 78 27.18 -49.87 -18.96
N LEU A 79 26.63 -50.10 -17.77
CA LEU A 79 26.37 -51.42 -17.21
C LEU A 79 24.89 -51.57 -16.90
N VAL A 80 24.27 -52.66 -17.36
CA VAL A 80 22.93 -53.08 -16.91
C VAL A 80 23.08 -54.42 -16.20
N ALA A 81 22.67 -54.52 -14.95
CA ALA A 81 22.87 -55.72 -14.14
C ALA A 81 21.60 -56.17 -13.44
N ARG A 82 21.42 -57.49 -13.31
CA ARG A 82 20.39 -58.11 -12.47
C ARG A 82 21.05 -59.06 -11.49
N SER A 83 20.80 -58.86 -10.19
CA SER A 83 21.23 -59.76 -9.12
C SER A 83 20.02 -60.39 -8.46
N ALA A 84 20.02 -61.71 -8.36
CA ALA A 84 18.92 -62.49 -7.80
C ALA A 84 19.43 -63.48 -6.74
N PRO A 85 18.69 -63.66 -5.63
CA PRO A 85 18.97 -64.74 -4.69
C PRO A 85 18.63 -66.09 -5.32
N VAL A 86 19.51 -67.07 -5.12
CA VAL A 86 19.40 -68.43 -5.65
C VAL A 86 19.62 -69.43 -4.53
N ARG A 87 19.05 -70.63 -4.67
CA ARG A 87 19.27 -71.70 -3.71
C ARG A 87 20.73 -72.15 -3.77
N ASP A 88 21.34 -72.35 -2.60
CA ASP A 88 22.64 -73.00 -2.55
C ASP A 88 22.49 -74.49 -2.89
N THR A 89 23.03 -74.92 -4.04
CA THR A 89 23.07 -76.32 -4.47
C THR A 89 24.40 -77.01 -4.14
N GLY A 90 25.33 -76.32 -3.48
CA GLY A 90 26.63 -76.82 -3.05
C GLY A 90 26.52 -77.64 -1.76
N GLY A 91 25.94 -78.83 -1.85
CA GLY A 91 25.88 -79.80 -0.76
C GLY A 91 26.07 -81.21 -1.28
N GLY A 92 27.31 -81.58 -1.62
CA GLY A 92 27.72 -82.97 -1.69
C GLY A 92 27.63 -83.59 -0.29
N SER A 93 27.08 -84.80 -0.21
CA SER A 93 26.89 -85.57 1.03
C SER A 93 28.17 -85.60 1.88
N GLY A 94 28.18 -84.87 2.98
CA GLY A 94 29.27 -84.81 3.94
C GLY A 94 28.73 -84.59 5.34
N SER A 95 28.72 -85.66 6.12
CA SER A 95 28.33 -85.75 7.53
C SER A 95 29.02 -84.70 8.42
N GLY A 96 28.22 -84.04 9.26
CA GLY A 96 28.47 -83.93 10.70
C GLY A 96 29.54 -82.95 11.21
N SER A 97 29.08 -82.05 12.10
CA SER A 97 29.81 -81.25 13.08
C SER A 97 30.40 -79.91 12.61
N GLY A 98 29.96 -78.83 13.28
CA GLY A 98 30.52 -77.48 13.14
C GLY A 98 29.51 -76.33 13.19
N SER A 99 28.54 -76.35 14.11
CA SER A 99 27.62 -75.23 14.32
C SER A 99 28.32 -74.08 15.05
N GLY A 100 28.89 -73.13 14.30
CA GLY A 100 29.19 -71.79 14.78
C GLY A 100 27.98 -70.87 14.57
N PRO A 101 27.59 -70.02 15.54
CA PRO A 101 26.48 -69.10 15.37
C PRO A 101 26.90 -67.97 14.41
N GLY A 102 26.46 -68.03 13.15
CA GLY A 102 26.69 -66.91 12.21
C GLY A 102 26.68 -67.23 10.71
N SER A 103 26.81 -68.49 10.27
CA SER A 103 26.79 -68.80 8.83
C SER A 103 25.37 -69.07 8.34
N ARG A 104 24.81 -68.14 7.55
CA ARG A 104 23.47 -68.25 6.91
C ARG A 104 23.49 -69.32 5.81
N GLN A 105 23.39 -70.59 6.19
CA GLN A 105 23.50 -71.74 5.27
C GLN A 105 22.21 -71.99 4.47
N GLY A 106 22.20 -71.59 3.18
CA GLY A 106 21.17 -72.06 2.23
C GLY A 106 20.87 -71.15 1.03
N ILE A 107 21.30 -69.88 1.05
CA ILE A 107 21.02 -68.89 0.00
C ILE A 107 22.33 -68.32 -0.55
N ARG A 108 22.49 -68.36 -1.86
CA ARG A 108 23.53 -67.65 -2.62
C ARG A 108 22.89 -66.54 -3.44
N PHE A 109 23.68 -65.74 -4.13
CA PHE A 109 23.16 -64.85 -5.17
C PHE A 109 23.92 -65.04 -6.48
N HIS A 110 23.21 -64.85 -7.58
CA HIS A 110 23.77 -64.79 -8.92
C HIS A 110 23.47 -63.42 -9.51
N ALA A 111 24.50 -62.76 -10.03
CA ALA A 111 24.39 -61.54 -10.78
C ALA A 111 24.79 -61.77 -12.23
N HIS A 112 23.92 -61.34 -13.14
CA HIS A 112 24.17 -61.29 -14.57
C HIS A 112 24.17 -59.83 -15.00
N ALA A 113 25.27 -59.37 -15.59
CA ALA A 113 25.43 -58.02 -16.08
C ALA A 113 25.81 -57.99 -17.56
N VAL A 114 25.34 -56.97 -18.26
CA VAL A 114 25.59 -56.70 -19.67
C VAL A 114 26.34 -55.37 -19.76
N HIS A 115 27.52 -55.41 -20.37
CA HIS A 115 28.37 -54.24 -20.61
C HIS A 115 28.07 -53.65 -21.99
N LEU A 116 27.87 -52.34 -22.04
CA LEU A 116 27.65 -51.56 -23.25
C LEU A 116 28.82 -50.60 -23.45
N PRO A 117 29.55 -50.69 -24.59
CA PRO A 117 30.65 -49.78 -24.87
C PRO A 117 30.22 -48.30 -24.91
N PRO A 118 31.15 -47.35 -24.69
CA PRO A 118 30.85 -45.93 -24.75
C PRO A 118 30.18 -45.54 -26.08
N GLY A 119 29.11 -44.75 -26.01
CA GLY A 119 28.36 -44.29 -27.19
C GLY A 119 27.46 -45.33 -27.86
N VAL A 120 27.41 -46.57 -27.36
CA VAL A 120 26.52 -47.61 -27.90
C VAL A 120 25.20 -47.61 -27.10
N PRO A 121 24.05 -47.30 -27.74
CA PRO A 121 22.76 -47.36 -27.05
C PRO A 121 22.34 -48.81 -26.80
N LEU A 122 21.36 -48.99 -25.91
CA LEU A 122 20.71 -50.29 -25.77
C LEU A 122 20.01 -50.68 -27.08
N PRO A 123 20.05 -51.96 -27.47
CA PRO A 123 19.44 -52.42 -28.71
C PRO A 123 17.94 -52.10 -28.81
N GLY A 124 17.50 -51.65 -29.98
CA GLY A 124 16.13 -51.22 -30.23
C GLY A 124 15.81 -49.83 -29.67
N ASP A 125 16.83 -49.02 -29.41
CA ASP A 125 16.70 -47.65 -28.90
C ASP A 125 15.96 -47.59 -27.54
N ARG A 126 16.16 -48.63 -26.71
CA ARG A 126 15.47 -48.82 -25.43
C ARG A 126 16.09 -48.04 -24.29
N LEU A 127 15.28 -47.72 -23.28
CA LEU A 127 15.77 -47.19 -22.01
C LEU A 127 16.17 -48.34 -21.06
N PRO A 128 17.17 -48.15 -20.19
CA PRO A 128 17.70 -49.22 -19.33
C PRO A 128 16.66 -49.93 -18.47
N VAL A 129 15.69 -49.18 -17.92
CA VAL A 129 14.63 -49.75 -17.08
C VAL A 129 13.75 -50.75 -17.83
N GLU A 130 13.54 -50.56 -19.14
CA GLU A 130 12.68 -51.42 -19.96
C GLU A 130 13.22 -52.85 -20.03
N ALA A 131 14.53 -53.03 -19.85
CA ALA A 131 15.14 -54.35 -19.83
C ALA A 131 14.84 -55.14 -18.55
N TRP A 132 14.26 -54.57 -17.48
CA TRP A 132 14.03 -55.25 -16.18
C TRP A 132 13.34 -56.62 -16.30
N ARG A 133 12.29 -56.74 -17.13
CA ARG A 133 11.54 -57.99 -17.36
C ARG A 133 11.99 -58.76 -18.60
N SER A 134 13.17 -58.45 -19.13
CA SER A 134 13.69 -59.14 -20.32
C SER A 134 13.91 -60.63 -20.04
N PRO A 135 13.52 -61.54 -20.95
CA PRO A 135 13.82 -62.97 -20.83
C PRO A 135 15.32 -63.28 -20.96
N LEU A 136 16.14 -62.29 -21.32
CA LEU A 136 17.60 -62.41 -21.44
C LEU A 136 18.32 -62.61 -20.10
N TRP A 137 17.65 -62.29 -18.99
CA TRP A 137 18.30 -62.35 -17.69
C TRP A 137 18.40 -63.77 -17.17
N VAL A 138 19.62 -64.28 -17.12
CA VAL A 138 19.95 -65.58 -16.53
C VAL A 138 20.03 -65.48 -15.00
N SER A 139 19.57 -66.52 -14.30
CA SER A 139 19.58 -66.61 -12.82
C SER A 139 20.44 -67.77 -12.31
N THR A 140 21.27 -68.36 -13.18
CA THR A 140 22.14 -69.50 -12.88
C THR A 140 23.54 -69.25 -13.45
N THR A 141 24.56 -69.68 -12.72
CA THR A 141 25.94 -69.57 -13.18
C THR A 141 26.16 -70.39 -14.45
N PRO A 142 26.70 -69.79 -15.54
CA PRO A 142 27.01 -70.53 -16.76
C PRO A 142 28.12 -71.56 -16.53
N ALA A 143 28.11 -72.65 -17.31
CA ALA A 143 29.09 -73.74 -17.17
C ALA A 143 30.50 -73.40 -17.71
N GLY A 144 30.61 -72.41 -18.61
CA GLY A 144 31.87 -71.98 -19.22
C GLY A 144 32.38 -70.63 -18.70
N ALA A 145 33.70 -70.44 -18.73
CA ALA A 145 34.37 -69.21 -18.25
C ALA A 145 34.22 -68.01 -19.21
N ILE A 146 33.85 -68.24 -20.46
CA ILE A 146 33.58 -67.20 -21.45
C ILE A 146 32.11 -67.38 -21.89
N PRO A 147 31.23 -66.41 -21.59
CA PRO A 147 29.83 -66.49 -22.00
C PRO A 147 29.70 -66.19 -23.50
N ASP A 148 28.74 -66.85 -24.17
CA ASP A 148 28.43 -66.53 -25.57
C ASP A 148 27.95 -65.08 -25.69
N PRO A 149 28.23 -64.35 -26.77
CA PRO A 149 27.79 -62.96 -26.90
C PRO A 149 26.25 -62.82 -26.98
N LEU A 150 25.68 -61.89 -26.22
CA LEU A 150 24.21 -61.73 -26.13
C LEU A 150 23.66 -61.03 -27.38
N THR A 151 22.68 -61.65 -28.05
CA THR A 151 21.84 -60.98 -29.05
C THR A 151 20.43 -60.80 -28.48
N PRO A 152 20.01 -59.58 -28.13
CA PRO A 152 18.68 -59.36 -27.56
C PRO A 152 17.55 -59.65 -28.57
N PRO A 153 16.43 -60.27 -28.14
CA PRO A 153 15.29 -60.50 -29.01
C PRO A 153 14.64 -59.18 -29.47
N PRO A 154 14.09 -59.14 -30.70
CA PRO A 154 13.28 -58.01 -31.15
C PRO A 154 11.98 -57.93 -30.33
N GLY A 155 11.50 -56.71 -30.05
CA GLY A 155 10.22 -56.45 -29.37
C GLY A 155 10.33 -55.91 -27.93
N PRO A 156 9.38 -55.06 -27.48
CA PRO A 156 9.45 -54.41 -26.17
C PRO A 156 9.43 -55.43 -25.02
N ALA A 157 10.14 -55.12 -23.94
CA ALA A 157 10.07 -55.87 -22.69
C ALA A 157 9.10 -55.19 -21.71
N ALA A 158 8.37 -56.02 -20.95
CA ALA A 158 7.07 -55.80 -20.28
C ALA A 158 7.00 -54.79 -19.11
N VAL A 159 7.82 -53.73 -19.09
CA VAL A 159 7.78 -52.70 -18.02
C VAL A 159 6.73 -51.62 -18.29
N SER A 160 6.36 -51.40 -19.55
CA SER A 160 5.31 -50.47 -19.96
C SER A 160 3.88 -50.96 -19.63
N GLU A 161 3.69 -52.28 -19.47
CA GLU A 161 2.38 -52.86 -19.16
C GLU A 161 1.95 -52.52 -17.72
N GLY A 162 0.78 -51.87 -17.59
CA GLY A 162 0.16 -51.55 -16.30
C GLY A 162 0.74 -50.32 -15.59
N LEU A 163 1.51 -49.47 -16.28
CA LEU A 163 2.01 -48.21 -15.72
C LEU A 163 0.88 -47.24 -15.34
N ASP A 164 -0.20 -47.19 -16.12
CA ASP A 164 -1.35 -46.32 -15.82
C ASP A 164 -2.03 -46.71 -14.50
N ASP A 165 -2.29 -48.01 -14.30
CA ASP A 165 -2.87 -48.53 -13.06
C ASP A 165 -1.94 -48.31 -11.87
N PHE A 166 -0.64 -48.49 -12.08
CA PHE A 166 0.36 -48.18 -11.06
C PHE A 166 0.34 -46.70 -10.69
N ALA A 167 0.33 -45.81 -11.68
CA ALA A 167 0.30 -44.37 -11.45
C ALA A 167 -0.97 -43.92 -10.72
N VAL A 168 -2.14 -44.45 -11.10
CA VAL A 168 -3.40 -44.21 -10.39
C VAL A 168 -3.30 -44.67 -8.94
N SER A 169 -2.75 -45.87 -8.68
CA SER A 169 -2.57 -46.40 -7.32
C SER A 169 -1.60 -45.58 -6.46
N ARG A 170 -0.65 -44.89 -7.10
CA ARG A 170 0.37 -44.05 -6.45
C ARG A 170 0.10 -42.55 -6.57
N GLY A 171 -1.14 -42.18 -6.91
CA GLY A 171 -1.56 -40.81 -7.19
C GLY A 171 -1.04 -39.72 -6.22
N PRO A 172 -1.12 -39.92 -4.89
CA PRO A 172 -0.63 -38.93 -3.92
C PRO A 172 0.88 -38.65 -3.97
N TRP A 173 1.69 -39.58 -4.47
CA TRP A 173 3.16 -39.45 -4.52
C TRP A 173 3.69 -39.07 -5.90
N LEU A 174 2.88 -39.19 -6.95
CA LEU A 174 3.32 -39.02 -8.34
C LEU A 174 4.08 -37.71 -8.55
N ALA A 175 3.50 -36.59 -8.13
CA ALA A 175 4.09 -35.29 -8.38
C ALA A 175 5.44 -35.17 -7.67
N VAL A 176 5.52 -35.49 -6.36
CA VAL A 176 6.76 -35.29 -5.58
C VAL A 176 7.89 -36.19 -6.08
N VAL A 177 7.55 -37.44 -6.43
CA VAL A 177 8.52 -38.39 -6.99
C VAL A 177 8.99 -37.93 -8.37
N LEU A 178 8.09 -37.52 -9.27
CA LEU A 178 8.47 -37.04 -10.60
C LEU A 178 9.34 -35.77 -10.54
N ALA A 179 9.06 -34.85 -9.62
CA ALA A 179 9.89 -33.67 -9.39
C ALA A 179 11.33 -34.04 -8.95
N ASP A 180 11.44 -34.99 -8.02
CA ASP A 180 12.74 -35.50 -7.54
C ASP A 180 13.51 -36.27 -8.63
N LEU A 181 12.81 -37.09 -9.42
CA LEU A 181 13.40 -37.83 -10.53
C LEU A 181 13.84 -36.90 -11.67
N ARG A 182 13.07 -35.84 -11.95
CA ARG A 182 13.49 -34.76 -12.86
C ARG A 182 14.79 -34.12 -12.37
N ARG A 183 14.83 -33.66 -11.12
CA ARG A 183 16.04 -33.07 -10.53
C ARG A 183 17.22 -34.04 -10.54
N ALA A 184 16.99 -35.32 -10.32
CA ALA A 184 18.02 -36.35 -10.42
C ALA A 184 18.53 -36.54 -11.86
N SER A 185 17.78 -36.16 -12.90
CA SER A 185 18.18 -36.30 -14.30
C SER A 185 18.99 -35.12 -14.87
N GLU A 186 19.04 -33.99 -14.15
CA GLU A 186 19.71 -32.77 -14.61
C GLU A 186 21.25 -32.87 -14.52
N ALA A 187 21.94 -32.10 -15.37
CA ALA A 187 23.38 -32.27 -15.67
C ALA A 187 24.33 -31.81 -14.54
N GLU A 188 23.87 -31.01 -13.57
CA GLU A 188 24.72 -30.26 -12.65
C GLU A 188 24.78 -30.75 -11.19
N ALA A 189 24.54 -32.03 -10.90
CA ALA A 189 24.75 -32.53 -9.52
C ALA A 189 25.90 -33.55 -9.40
N PRO A 190 27.18 -33.17 -9.62
CA PRO A 190 28.27 -33.95 -9.05
C PRO A 190 28.13 -33.93 -7.52
N GLY A 191 27.83 -35.09 -6.92
CA GLY A 191 27.62 -35.23 -5.48
C GLY A 191 26.17 -35.09 -5.00
N GLY A 192 25.18 -35.09 -5.90
CA GLY A 192 23.77 -35.14 -5.50
C GLY A 192 23.44 -36.42 -4.72
N ARG A 193 22.87 -36.29 -3.52
CA ARG A 193 22.37 -37.43 -2.74
C ARG A 193 21.29 -38.19 -3.54
N PRO A 194 21.31 -39.53 -3.53
CA PRO A 194 20.35 -40.32 -4.28
C PRO A 194 18.91 -40.04 -3.83
N VAL A 195 17.99 -40.12 -4.79
CA VAL A 195 16.55 -40.20 -4.50
C VAL A 195 16.25 -41.64 -4.09
N VAL A 196 15.70 -41.81 -2.89
CA VAL A 196 15.39 -43.11 -2.31
C VAL A 196 13.91 -43.41 -2.49
N LEU A 197 13.59 -44.47 -3.23
CA LEU A 197 12.24 -44.97 -3.43
C LEU A 197 12.02 -46.17 -2.51
N VAL A 198 11.09 -46.05 -1.58
CA VAL A 198 10.73 -47.12 -0.64
C VAL A 198 9.45 -47.78 -1.12
N GLU A 199 9.56 -49.03 -1.56
CA GLU A 199 8.45 -49.86 -2.02
C GLU A 199 8.58 -51.27 -1.45
N ARG A 200 7.45 -51.98 -1.36
CA ARG A 200 7.43 -53.37 -0.87
C ARG A 200 8.04 -54.35 -1.87
N GLN A 201 8.06 -53.98 -3.15
CA GLN A 201 8.56 -54.82 -4.24
C GLN A 201 9.50 -54.01 -5.14
N CYS A 202 10.63 -54.62 -5.53
CA CYS A 202 11.56 -54.01 -6.49
C CYS A 202 10.91 -53.71 -7.85
N ALA A 203 9.87 -54.46 -8.20
CA ALA A 203 9.08 -54.22 -9.40
C ALA A 203 8.36 -52.86 -9.37
N ASP A 204 7.93 -52.38 -8.20
CA ASP A 204 7.31 -51.06 -8.07
C ASP A 204 8.34 -49.93 -8.22
N VAL A 205 9.57 -50.13 -7.72
CA VAL A 205 10.70 -49.21 -7.99
C VAL A 205 11.00 -49.15 -9.50
N ALA A 206 11.00 -50.30 -10.18
CA ALA A 206 11.15 -50.35 -11.64
C ALA A 206 9.98 -49.66 -12.37
N ARG A 207 8.74 -49.76 -11.87
CA ARG A 207 7.59 -49.04 -12.44
C ARG A 207 7.71 -47.53 -12.27
N TRP A 208 8.19 -47.03 -11.13
CA TRP A 208 8.50 -45.61 -10.94
C TRP A 208 9.51 -45.08 -11.97
N LEU A 209 10.58 -45.84 -12.19
CA LEU A 209 11.58 -45.54 -13.23
C LEU A 209 10.97 -45.64 -14.65
N GLY A 210 10.01 -46.53 -14.86
CA GLY A 210 9.21 -46.63 -16.09
C GLY A 210 8.34 -45.39 -16.33
N LEU A 211 7.64 -44.90 -15.30
CA LEU A 211 6.88 -43.65 -15.37
C LEU A 211 7.80 -42.47 -15.71
N ALA A 212 8.96 -42.36 -15.06
CA ALA A 212 9.94 -41.33 -15.35
C ALA A 212 10.49 -41.43 -16.78
N SER A 213 10.73 -42.65 -17.28
CA SER A 213 11.21 -42.90 -18.64
C SER A 213 10.24 -42.43 -19.72
N VAL A 214 8.94 -42.55 -19.48
CA VAL A 214 7.90 -42.03 -20.39
C VAL A 214 7.74 -40.51 -20.24
N THR A 215 7.86 -39.98 -19.02
CA THR A 215 7.60 -38.56 -18.69
C THR A 215 8.77 -37.64 -19.11
N LEU A 216 10.00 -38.03 -18.81
CA LEU A 216 11.20 -37.21 -19.02
C LEU A 216 11.64 -37.21 -20.48
N PRO A 217 12.25 -36.13 -20.99
CA PRO A 217 12.97 -36.15 -22.26
C PRO A 217 13.99 -37.30 -22.29
N ARG A 218 14.20 -37.88 -23.46
CA ARG A 218 15.03 -39.08 -23.63
C ARG A 218 16.42 -38.92 -23.03
N GLU A 219 17.09 -37.81 -23.32
CA GLU A 219 18.45 -37.54 -22.80
C GLU A 219 18.50 -37.47 -21.28
N SER A 220 17.44 -36.95 -20.66
CA SER A 220 17.30 -36.88 -19.20
C SER A 220 17.05 -38.26 -18.61
N ALA A 221 16.18 -39.07 -19.21
CA ALA A 221 15.92 -40.44 -18.78
C ALA A 221 17.18 -41.32 -18.84
N GLU A 222 18.02 -41.16 -19.88
CA GLU A 222 19.28 -41.90 -20.02
C GLU A 222 20.34 -41.56 -18.97
N ARG A 223 20.25 -40.38 -18.34
CA ARG A 223 21.16 -39.93 -17.27
C ARG A 223 20.78 -40.48 -15.89
N LEU A 224 19.58 -41.05 -15.75
CA LEU A 224 19.14 -41.65 -14.49
C LEU A 224 19.82 -43.00 -14.27
N THR A 225 20.96 -43.01 -13.57
CA THR A 225 21.52 -44.24 -13.01
C THR A 225 20.67 -44.69 -11.82
N PHE A 226 20.43 -45.99 -11.70
CA PHE A 226 19.54 -46.52 -10.67
C PHE A 226 19.95 -47.90 -10.16
N THR A 227 19.46 -48.25 -8.97
CA THR A 227 19.34 -49.64 -8.52
C THR A 227 17.97 -49.85 -7.88
N THR A 228 17.26 -50.93 -8.21
CA THR A 228 15.92 -51.22 -7.66
C THR A 228 15.93 -51.77 -6.24
N TYR A 229 17.11 -52.15 -5.72
CA TYR A 229 17.27 -52.62 -4.34
C TYR A 229 18.71 -52.45 -3.85
N THR A 230 18.87 -51.83 -2.68
CA THR A 230 20.10 -51.80 -1.88
C THR A 230 19.77 -51.66 -0.41
N ARG A 231 20.61 -52.21 0.46
CA ARG A 231 20.56 -51.97 1.92
C ARG A 231 21.40 -50.79 2.36
N ARG A 232 22.24 -50.26 1.47
CA ARG A 232 23.21 -49.19 1.74
C ARG A 232 22.98 -47.99 0.81
N PRO A 233 21.82 -47.30 0.90
CA PRO A 233 21.49 -46.23 -0.03
C PRO A 233 22.49 -45.06 0.01
N GLY A 234 23.07 -44.76 1.18
CA GLY A 234 24.05 -43.66 1.33
C GLY A 234 25.42 -43.91 0.68
N GLY A 235 25.75 -45.16 0.36
CA GLY A 235 27.01 -45.53 -0.31
C GLY A 235 26.86 -45.85 -1.80
N SER A 236 25.66 -45.66 -2.36
CA SER A 236 25.40 -45.98 -3.77
C SER A 236 25.83 -44.83 -4.69
N ALA A 237 26.49 -45.17 -5.80
CA ALA A 237 26.79 -44.23 -6.89
C ALA A 237 25.59 -43.98 -7.82
N ALA A 238 24.47 -44.67 -7.62
CA ALA A 238 23.26 -44.47 -8.41
C ALA A 238 22.54 -43.18 -8.02
N ARG A 239 21.91 -42.51 -8.99
CA ARG A 239 21.09 -41.31 -8.73
C ARG A 239 19.74 -41.64 -8.08
N VAL A 240 19.22 -42.84 -8.35
CA VAL A 240 17.97 -43.36 -7.78
C VAL A 240 18.20 -44.72 -7.15
N VAL A 241 17.75 -44.93 -5.91
CA VAL A 241 17.94 -46.19 -5.19
C VAL A 241 16.62 -46.69 -4.63
N GLY A 242 16.32 -47.97 -4.87
CA GLY A 242 15.23 -48.68 -4.24
C GLY A 242 15.66 -49.26 -2.90
N VAL A 243 14.81 -49.15 -1.89
CA VAL A 243 15.02 -49.78 -0.58
C VAL A 243 13.73 -50.42 -0.09
N LEU A 244 13.84 -51.44 0.75
CA LEU A 244 12.68 -52.00 1.44
C LEU A 244 12.26 -51.11 2.62
N PRO A 245 11.00 -51.18 3.09
CA PRO A 245 10.50 -50.35 4.19
C PRO A 245 11.34 -50.40 5.47
N GLU A 246 11.94 -51.55 5.79
CA GLU A 246 12.81 -51.74 6.95
C GLU A 246 14.07 -50.85 6.94
N ASP A 247 14.61 -50.52 5.76
CA ASP A 247 15.82 -49.71 5.61
C ASP A 247 15.50 -48.21 5.40
N ALA A 248 14.22 -47.82 5.34
CA ALA A 248 13.78 -46.44 5.08
C ALA A 248 14.17 -45.46 6.21
N ALA A 249 14.09 -45.89 7.47
CA ALA A 249 14.46 -45.06 8.61
C ALA A 249 15.96 -44.70 8.61
N ALA A 250 16.82 -45.66 8.26
CA ALA A 250 18.25 -45.44 8.13
C ALA A 250 18.57 -44.47 6.97
N ALA A 251 17.86 -44.61 5.84
CA ALA A 251 18.00 -43.68 4.71
C ALA A 251 17.62 -42.23 5.09
N ARG A 252 16.55 -42.04 5.88
CA ARG A 252 16.14 -40.73 6.40
C ARG A 252 17.15 -40.16 7.37
N ALA A 253 17.66 -40.98 8.30
CA ALA A 253 18.69 -40.57 9.26
C ALA A 253 19.99 -40.12 8.57
N ALA A 254 20.29 -40.70 7.39
CA ALA A 254 21.40 -40.27 6.54
C ALA A 254 21.13 -38.97 5.75
N GLY A 255 19.95 -38.34 5.93
CA GLY A 255 19.56 -37.10 5.25
C GLY A 255 19.35 -37.27 3.74
N LEU A 256 18.98 -38.46 3.28
CA LEU A 256 18.61 -38.72 1.89
C LEU A 256 17.17 -38.25 1.63
N ARG A 257 16.83 -38.00 0.36
CA ARG A 257 15.45 -37.71 -0.05
C ARG A 257 14.68 -39.02 -0.17
N VAL A 258 13.80 -39.31 0.78
CA VAL A 258 13.12 -40.60 0.91
C VAL A 258 11.63 -40.49 0.60
N HIS A 259 11.16 -41.24 -0.40
CA HIS A 259 9.76 -41.35 -0.78
C HIS A 259 9.20 -42.71 -0.36
N GLU A 260 8.37 -42.71 0.68
CA GLU A 260 7.67 -43.91 1.14
C GLU A 260 6.30 -44.05 0.47
N CYS A 261 6.33 -44.68 -0.71
CA CYS A 261 5.23 -44.73 -1.67
C CYS A 261 4.12 -45.74 -1.33
N ALA A 262 4.21 -46.37 -0.15
CA ALA A 262 3.21 -47.26 0.43
C ALA A 262 2.75 -46.82 1.84
N GLY A 263 3.19 -45.64 2.29
CA GLY A 263 2.98 -45.12 3.64
C GLY A 263 2.00 -43.94 3.68
N ARG A 264 2.32 -42.92 4.48
CA ARG A 264 1.54 -41.69 4.54
C ARG A 264 1.79 -40.83 3.29
N ALA A 265 0.73 -40.28 2.69
CA ALA A 265 0.84 -39.33 1.60
C ALA A 265 1.65 -38.08 2.04
N PRO A 266 2.43 -37.47 1.13
CA PRO A 266 3.15 -36.23 1.44
C PRO A 266 2.16 -35.11 1.82
N VAL A 267 2.51 -34.33 2.83
CA VAL A 267 1.65 -33.27 3.42
C VAL A 267 2.04 -31.86 2.93
N ASP A 268 3.29 -31.68 2.47
CA ASP A 268 3.85 -30.36 2.15
C ASP A 268 3.76 -29.98 0.67
N GLY A 269 3.61 -28.66 0.48
CA GLY A 269 3.35 -27.95 -0.77
C GLY A 269 4.33 -28.24 -1.88
N MET A 270 3.77 -28.49 -3.06
CA MET A 270 4.51 -28.81 -4.26
C MET A 270 4.57 -27.59 -5.18
N ASP A 271 5.70 -26.91 -5.16
CA ASP A 271 5.94 -25.73 -6.02
C ASP A 271 6.32 -26.10 -7.48
N ASP A 272 6.38 -27.40 -7.80
CA ASP A 272 6.73 -27.87 -9.15
C ASP A 272 5.47 -28.07 -10.00
N VAL A 273 5.12 -27.04 -10.76
CA VAL A 273 3.97 -27.01 -11.66
C VAL A 273 4.07 -28.08 -12.76
N TRP A 274 5.28 -28.33 -13.28
CA TRP A 274 5.49 -29.36 -14.29
C TRP A 274 5.19 -30.75 -13.73
N ALA A 275 5.72 -31.07 -12.55
CA ALA A 275 5.54 -32.39 -11.94
C ALA A 275 4.10 -32.62 -11.49
N THR A 276 3.43 -31.58 -11.00
CA THR A 276 2.01 -31.62 -10.64
C THR A 276 1.14 -31.87 -11.88
N THR A 277 1.46 -31.22 -13.01
CA THR A 277 0.78 -31.44 -14.29
C THR A 277 1.04 -32.86 -14.82
N ALA A 278 2.29 -33.34 -14.78
CA ALA A 278 2.65 -34.69 -15.19
C ALA A 278 1.90 -35.75 -14.37
N ALA A 279 1.78 -35.56 -13.05
CA ALA A 279 0.99 -36.43 -12.18
C ALA A 279 -0.50 -36.46 -12.57
N ARG A 280 -1.08 -35.33 -12.98
CA ARG A 280 -2.47 -35.26 -13.46
C ARG A 280 -2.66 -36.02 -14.78
N ILE A 281 -1.71 -35.89 -15.71
CA ILE A 281 -1.71 -36.63 -16.98
C ILE A 281 -1.70 -38.15 -16.74
N TRP A 282 -0.81 -38.62 -15.87
CA TRP A 282 -0.76 -40.03 -15.50
C TRP A 282 -2.04 -40.53 -14.82
N ARG A 283 -2.64 -39.73 -13.93
CA ARG A 283 -3.92 -40.08 -13.31
C ARG A 283 -5.07 -40.08 -14.31
N GLY A 284 -4.97 -39.28 -15.36
CA GLY A 284 -5.89 -39.26 -16.51
C GLY A 284 -5.70 -40.43 -17.48
N ARG A 285 -4.65 -41.25 -17.32
CA ARG A 285 -4.29 -42.36 -18.21
C ARG A 285 -4.00 -41.90 -19.65
N SER A 286 -3.33 -40.76 -19.79
CA SER A 286 -3.01 -40.15 -21.08
C SER A 286 -1.51 -39.90 -21.30
N PRO A 287 -0.64 -40.93 -21.16
CA PRO A 287 0.82 -40.75 -21.29
C PRO A 287 1.27 -40.28 -22.68
N GLU A 288 0.45 -40.44 -23.71
CA GLU A 288 0.70 -39.92 -25.06
C GLU A 288 0.88 -38.39 -25.09
N LEU A 289 0.28 -37.66 -24.14
CA LEU A 289 0.37 -36.21 -24.04
C LEU A 289 1.81 -35.73 -23.73
N PHE A 290 2.66 -36.57 -23.12
CA PHE A 290 4.07 -36.21 -22.91
C PHE A 290 4.83 -36.10 -24.24
N ARG A 291 4.47 -36.90 -25.24
CA ARG A 291 5.06 -36.81 -26.58
C ARG A 291 4.53 -35.58 -27.31
N GLU A 292 3.23 -35.32 -27.25
CA GLU A 292 2.63 -34.12 -27.86
C GLU A 292 3.21 -32.83 -27.27
N ALA A 293 3.40 -32.76 -25.95
CA ALA A 293 3.99 -31.61 -25.29
C ALA A 293 5.45 -31.34 -25.72
N ARG A 294 6.21 -32.37 -26.15
CA ARG A 294 7.58 -32.22 -26.67
C ARG A 294 7.64 -31.69 -28.10
N GLU A 295 6.56 -31.82 -28.85
CA GLU A 295 6.44 -31.25 -30.20
C GLU A 295 6.19 -29.73 -30.15
N LEU A 296 5.76 -29.21 -29.00
CA LEU A 296 5.57 -27.78 -28.76
C LEU A 296 6.89 -27.08 -28.39
N PRO A 297 7.09 -25.81 -28.79
CA PRO A 297 8.30 -25.07 -28.48
C PRO A 297 8.43 -24.74 -26.99
N GLY A 298 9.59 -25.03 -26.40
CA GLY A 298 9.91 -24.70 -25.01
C GLY A 298 11.19 -25.35 -24.52
N GLU A 299 11.69 -24.85 -23.40
CA GLU A 299 12.80 -25.50 -22.70
C GLU A 299 12.37 -26.87 -22.15
N PRO A 300 13.30 -27.83 -22.00
CA PRO A 300 13.03 -29.06 -21.28
C PRO A 300 12.38 -28.78 -19.92
N PHE A 301 11.31 -29.50 -19.60
CA PHE A 301 10.56 -29.36 -18.35
C PHE A 301 9.80 -28.04 -18.16
N ALA A 302 9.65 -27.21 -19.19
CA ALA A 302 8.74 -26.08 -19.13
C ALA A 302 7.31 -26.57 -18.80
N ALA A 303 6.69 -26.00 -17.76
CA ALA A 303 5.35 -26.39 -17.33
C ALA A 303 4.28 -26.01 -18.37
N GLY A 304 4.48 -24.92 -19.10
CA GLY A 304 3.53 -24.37 -20.07
C GLY A 304 3.07 -25.34 -21.17
N PRO A 305 3.98 -25.90 -22.01
CA PRO A 305 3.62 -26.86 -23.05
C PRO A 305 2.84 -28.07 -22.52
N LEU A 306 3.27 -28.60 -21.36
CA LEU A 306 2.62 -29.75 -20.74
C LEU A 306 1.23 -29.40 -20.22
N ALA A 307 1.09 -28.24 -19.59
CA ALA A 307 -0.18 -27.76 -19.05
C ALA A 307 -1.19 -27.42 -20.16
N VAL A 308 -0.76 -26.80 -21.26
CA VAL A 308 -1.60 -26.57 -22.45
C VAL A 308 -2.11 -27.88 -23.01
N THR A 309 -1.21 -28.86 -23.19
CA THR A 309 -1.57 -30.16 -23.76
C THR A 309 -2.56 -30.90 -22.86
N ALA A 310 -2.35 -30.87 -21.54
CA ALA A 310 -3.27 -31.45 -20.56
C ALA A 310 -4.66 -30.78 -20.59
N LEU A 311 -4.72 -29.45 -20.60
CA LEU A 311 -5.99 -28.71 -20.65
C LEU A 311 -6.75 -28.95 -21.96
N CYS A 312 -6.05 -28.97 -23.10
CA CYS A 312 -6.67 -29.26 -24.40
C CYS A 312 -7.25 -30.69 -24.47
N ALA A 313 -6.70 -31.62 -23.69
CA ALA A 313 -7.19 -32.99 -23.54
C ALA A 313 -8.30 -33.13 -22.47
N GLY A 314 -8.73 -32.03 -21.83
CA GLY A 314 -9.78 -32.03 -20.81
C GLY A 314 -9.31 -32.44 -19.41
N ILE A 315 -8.00 -32.44 -19.13
CA ILE A 315 -7.45 -32.75 -17.81
C ILE A 315 -7.46 -31.50 -16.93
N ALA A 316 -8.25 -31.52 -15.86
CA ALA A 316 -8.34 -30.41 -14.92
C ALA A 316 -7.02 -30.17 -14.17
N LEU A 317 -6.55 -28.92 -14.19
CA LEU A 317 -5.35 -28.44 -13.48
C LEU A 317 -5.72 -27.44 -12.38
N GLY A 318 -4.85 -27.32 -11.37
CA GLY A 318 -4.94 -26.25 -10.37
C GLY A 318 -4.50 -24.88 -10.91
N PRO A 319 -4.59 -23.82 -10.09
CA PRO A 319 -4.36 -22.44 -10.52
C PRO A 319 -2.99 -22.22 -11.16
N ASP A 320 -1.91 -22.77 -10.59
CA ASP A 320 -0.56 -22.59 -11.14
C ASP A 320 -0.38 -23.25 -12.51
N GLY A 321 -1.03 -24.40 -12.73
CA GLY A 321 -1.04 -25.08 -14.02
C GLY A 321 -1.80 -24.29 -15.09
N ARG A 322 -2.95 -23.71 -14.72
CA ARG A 322 -3.73 -22.82 -15.60
C ARG A 322 -2.97 -21.54 -15.93
N ALA A 323 -2.33 -20.92 -14.93
CA ALA A 323 -1.48 -19.75 -15.11
C ALA A 323 -0.27 -20.04 -16.02
N ALA A 324 0.40 -21.18 -15.83
CA ALA A 324 1.52 -21.59 -16.68
C ALA A 324 1.10 -21.86 -18.13
N ALA A 325 -0.06 -22.49 -18.35
CA ALA A 325 -0.62 -22.71 -19.68
C ALA A 325 -0.96 -21.40 -20.38
N ALA A 326 -1.68 -20.49 -19.69
CA ALA A 326 -2.06 -19.20 -20.22
C ALA A 326 -0.85 -18.31 -20.53
N GLY A 327 0.13 -18.25 -19.62
CA GLY A 327 1.36 -17.48 -19.79
C GLY A 327 2.20 -17.96 -20.97
N TRP A 328 2.40 -19.28 -21.10
CA TRP A 328 3.18 -19.82 -22.23
C TRP A 328 2.49 -19.56 -23.57
N ALA A 329 1.16 -19.70 -23.64
CA ALA A 329 0.40 -19.43 -24.85
C ALA A 329 0.40 -17.93 -25.21
N ALA A 330 0.38 -17.05 -24.22
CA ALA A 330 0.49 -15.60 -24.41
C ALA A 330 1.83 -15.20 -25.04
N ASP A 331 2.94 -15.80 -24.56
CA ASP A 331 4.29 -15.54 -25.09
C ASP A 331 4.48 -16.11 -26.51
N ARG A 332 3.69 -17.12 -26.88
CA ARG A 332 3.83 -17.88 -28.14
C ARG A 332 2.47 -18.03 -28.86
N PRO A 333 1.88 -16.91 -29.31
CA PRO A 333 0.53 -16.89 -29.87
C PRO A 333 0.37 -17.72 -31.16
N TYR A 334 1.47 -18.05 -31.85
CA TYR A 334 1.47 -18.85 -33.07
C TYR A 334 1.85 -20.33 -32.85
N ALA A 335 2.11 -20.75 -31.61
CA ALA A 335 2.50 -22.14 -31.31
C ALA A 335 1.31 -23.12 -31.31
N LEU A 336 0.07 -22.61 -31.25
CA LEU A 336 -1.15 -23.41 -31.25
C LEU A 336 -1.97 -23.10 -32.51
N ASP A 337 -2.60 -24.14 -33.07
CA ASP A 337 -3.59 -23.96 -34.12
C ASP A 337 -4.92 -23.45 -33.54
N ALA A 338 -5.83 -23.01 -34.41
CA ALA A 338 -7.12 -22.44 -33.98
C ALA A 338 -7.96 -23.42 -33.13
N LYS A 339 -7.84 -24.73 -33.36
CA LYS A 339 -8.56 -25.75 -32.60
C LYS A 339 -8.02 -25.84 -31.17
N ARG A 340 -6.70 -25.99 -31.02
CA ARG A 340 -6.03 -26.06 -29.71
C ARG A 340 -6.18 -24.75 -28.92
N THR A 341 -6.13 -23.59 -29.59
CA THR A 341 -6.43 -22.31 -28.94
C THR A 341 -7.86 -22.27 -28.40
N GLY A 342 -8.86 -22.72 -29.18
CA GLY A 342 -10.24 -22.80 -28.70
C GLY A 342 -10.40 -23.73 -27.49
N GLN A 343 -9.80 -24.91 -27.53
CA GLN A 343 -9.82 -25.88 -26.42
C GLN A 343 -9.15 -25.34 -25.15
N LEU A 344 -8.02 -24.64 -25.29
CA LEU A 344 -7.34 -24.01 -24.17
C LEU A 344 -8.21 -22.94 -23.52
N VAL A 345 -8.81 -22.05 -24.32
CA VAL A 345 -9.70 -21.00 -23.81
C VAL A 345 -10.91 -21.60 -23.09
N GLU A 346 -11.55 -22.59 -23.68
CA GLU A 346 -12.66 -23.31 -23.06
C GLU A 346 -12.27 -23.91 -21.70
N ALA A 347 -11.13 -24.60 -21.63
CA ALA A 347 -10.63 -25.19 -20.39
C ALA A 347 -10.30 -24.14 -19.31
N LEU A 348 -9.67 -23.02 -19.68
CA LEU A 348 -9.34 -21.93 -18.75
C LEU A 348 -10.60 -21.22 -18.22
N THR A 349 -11.66 -21.14 -19.04
CA THR A 349 -12.89 -20.41 -18.74
C THR A 349 -14.03 -21.32 -18.27
N SER A 350 -13.75 -22.59 -18.01
CA SER A 350 -14.74 -23.57 -17.57
C SER A 350 -15.50 -23.09 -16.34
N PRO A 351 -16.84 -23.26 -16.30
CA PRO A 351 -17.63 -22.94 -15.12
C PRO A 351 -17.27 -23.87 -13.95
N GLY A 352 -17.43 -23.41 -12.70
CA GLY A 352 -17.21 -24.20 -11.48
C GLY A 352 -15.78 -24.22 -10.95
N ILE A 353 -14.90 -23.33 -11.44
CA ILE A 353 -13.56 -23.12 -10.89
C ILE A 353 -13.64 -21.99 -9.85
N ASP A 354 -13.65 -22.36 -8.57
CA ASP A 354 -13.76 -21.43 -7.44
C ASP A 354 -12.40 -21.08 -6.79
N ASP A 355 -11.32 -21.77 -7.18
CA ASP A 355 -9.96 -21.65 -6.61
C ASP A 355 -9.02 -20.72 -7.40
N ARG A 356 -9.59 -19.77 -8.17
CA ARG A 356 -8.82 -18.87 -9.04
C ARG A 356 -7.96 -17.90 -8.24
N THR A 357 -6.78 -17.58 -8.77
CA THR A 357 -5.80 -16.71 -8.12
C THR A 357 -5.45 -15.50 -9.00
N GLY A 358 -4.94 -14.42 -8.39
CA GLY A 358 -4.48 -13.23 -9.13
C GLY A 358 -3.52 -13.54 -10.28
N PRO A 359 -2.45 -14.34 -10.08
CA PRO A 359 -1.52 -14.73 -11.14
C PRO A 359 -2.18 -15.46 -12.33
N GLU A 360 -3.24 -16.24 -12.07
CA GLU A 360 -4.02 -16.88 -13.12
C GLU A 360 -4.75 -15.84 -13.98
N PHE A 361 -5.39 -14.86 -13.35
CA PHE A 361 -6.06 -13.78 -14.07
C PHE A 361 -5.08 -12.90 -14.85
N ASP A 362 -3.90 -12.59 -14.29
CA ASP A 362 -2.88 -11.81 -14.99
C ASP A 362 -2.36 -12.56 -16.23
N ALA A 363 -2.13 -13.87 -16.11
CA ALA A 363 -1.74 -14.72 -17.24
C ALA A 363 -2.84 -14.82 -18.29
N ALA A 364 -4.11 -14.94 -17.87
CA ALA A 364 -5.26 -14.92 -18.77
C ALA A 364 -5.45 -13.58 -19.47
N GLY A 365 -5.17 -12.45 -18.80
CA GLY A 365 -5.16 -11.11 -19.39
C GLY A 365 -4.11 -10.98 -20.49
N ARG A 366 -2.87 -11.42 -20.23
CA ARG A 366 -1.82 -11.46 -21.26
C ARG A 366 -2.20 -12.36 -22.44
N LEU A 367 -2.79 -13.52 -22.18
CA LEU A 367 -3.28 -14.41 -23.24
C LEU A 367 -4.37 -13.74 -24.07
N PHE A 368 -5.35 -13.10 -23.42
CA PHE A 368 -6.41 -12.37 -24.10
C PHE A 368 -5.82 -11.30 -25.03
N SER A 369 -4.92 -10.44 -24.53
CA SER A 369 -4.24 -9.41 -25.33
C SER A 369 -3.42 -9.99 -26.48
N ALA A 370 -2.79 -11.16 -26.30
CA ALA A 370 -2.05 -11.85 -27.35
C ALA A 370 -2.97 -12.46 -28.43
N LEU A 371 -4.22 -12.81 -28.11
CA LEU A 371 -5.19 -13.36 -29.06
C LEU A 371 -6.06 -12.28 -29.72
N GLU A 372 -6.15 -11.10 -29.13
CA GLU A 372 -6.92 -9.97 -29.64
C GLU A 372 -6.46 -9.58 -31.06
N GLY A 373 -7.41 -9.45 -31.98
CA GLY A 373 -7.14 -9.18 -33.41
C GLY A 373 -6.56 -10.36 -34.20
N ARG A 374 -6.20 -11.48 -33.55
CA ARG A 374 -5.67 -12.70 -34.18
C ARG A 374 -6.70 -13.83 -34.26
N CYS A 375 -7.54 -13.94 -33.25
CA CYS A 375 -8.61 -14.92 -33.17
C CYS A 375 -9.99 -14.27 -33.34
N PRO A 376 -11.00 -15.01 -33.84
CA PRO A 376 -12.38 -14.54 -33.84
C PRO A 376 -12.87 -14.22 -32.43
N ALA A 377 -13.74 -13.21 -32.30
CA ALA A 377 -14.31 -12.81 -31.01
C ALA A 377 -15.03 -13.96 -30.27
N SER A 378 -15.58 -14.94 -31.00
CA SER A 378 -16.19 -16.13 -30.40
C SER A 378 -15.22 -16.99 -29.58
N VAL A 379 -13.92 -16.95 -29.90
CA VAL A 379 -12.87 -17.68 -29.18
C VAL A 379 -12.38 -16.88 -27.97
N THR A 380 -12.27 -15.54 -28.07
CA THR A 380 -11.72 -14.70 -26.99
C THR A 380 -12.79 -14.20 -26.01
N ALA A 381 -14.08 -14.21 -26.38
CA ALA A 381 -15.17 -13.73 -25.54
C ALA A 381 -15.27 -14.42 -24.16
N PRO A 382 -15.07 -15.75 -24.02
CA PRO A 382 -15.06 -16.39 -22.70
C PRO A 382 -13.97 -15.85 -21.76
N LEU A 383 -12.77 -15.56 -22.28
CA LEU A 383 -11.68 -14.95 -21.51
C LEU A 383 -12.04 -13.52 -21.10
N ALA A 384 -12.58 -12.73 -22.03
CA ALA A 384 -13.02 -11.37 -21.72
C ALA A 384 -14.12 -11.35 -20.65
N ALA A 385 -15.09 -12.26 -20.74
CA ALA A 385 -16.16 -12.42 -19.75
C ALA A 385 -15.62 -12.79 -18.37
N MET A 386 -14.63 -13.70 -18.31
CA MET A 386 -13.97 -14.10 -17.07
C MET A 386 -13.23 -12.92 -16.40
N LEU A 387 -12.42 -12.19 -17.16
CA LEU A 387 -11.65 -11.04 -16.65
C LEU A 387 -12.55 -9.92 -16.15
N VAL A 388 -13.63 -9.60 -16.88
CA VAL A 388 -14.58 -8.57 -16.45
C VAL A 388 -15.43 -9.03 -15.26
N THR A 389 -15.79 -10.31 -15.17
CA THR A 389 -16.49 -10.82 -13.98
C THR A 389 -15.62 -10.66 -12.73
N GLU A 390 -14.33 -10.95 -12.84
CA GLU A 390 -13.39 -10.74 -11.73
C GLU A 390 -13.23 -9.26 -11.38
N ALA A 391 -13.11 -8.39 -12.40
CA ALA A 391 -13.08 -6.96 -12.20
C ALA A 391 -14.36 -6.42 -11.53
N VAL A 392 -15.53 -7.00 -11.79
CA VAL A 392 -16.80 -6.64 -11.12
C VAL A 392 -16.89 -7.22 -9.70
N ARG A 393 -16.22 -8.33 -9.38
CA ARG A 393 -16.26 -8.90 -8.01
C ARG A 393 -15.16 -8.40 -7.09
N GLY A 394 -14.14 -7.74 -7.64
CA GLY A 394 -13.15 -6.99 -6.88
C GLY A 394 -12.03 -7.83 -6.26
N GLY A 395 -11.80 -9.07 -6.73
CA GLY A 395 -10.73 -9.92 -6.18
C GLY A 395 -9.32 -9.62 -6.73
N ASN A 396 -9.19 -8.90 -7.86
CA ASN A 396 -7.90 -8.40 -8.36
C ASN A 396 -8.02 -6.98 -8.95
N GLY A 397 -7.53 -5.98 -8.22
CA GLY A 397 -7.58 -4.56 -8.59
C GLY A 397 -6.59 -4.13 -9.69
N SER A 398 -5.68 -5.02 -10.11
CA SER A 398 -4.63 -4.71 -11.12
C SER A 398 -4.96 -5.24 -12.52
N LEU A 399 -6.18 -5.72 -12.75
CA LEU A 399 -6.57 -6.30 -14.02
C LEU A 399 -6.66 -5.25 -15.12
N GLU A 400 -5.85 -5.40 -16.17
CA GLU A 400 -6.06 -4.71 -17.44
C GLU A 400 -7.39 -5.16 -18.04
N LEU A 401 -8.29 -4.21 -18.29
CA LEU A 401 -9.61 -4.49 -18.84
C LEU A 401 -9.52 -4.75 -20.35
N PRO A 402 -10.28 -5.74 -20.88
CA PRO A 402 -10.39 -5.94 -22.34
C PRO A 402 -10.93 -4.69 -23.05
N ARG A 403 -10.61 -4.54 -24.35
CA ARG A 403 -11.19 -3.45 -25.16
C ARG A 403 -12.67 -3.68 -25.45
N ARG A 404 -13.38 -2.61 -25.77
CA ARG A 404 -14.82 -2.65 -26.06
C ARG A 404 -15.21 -3.62 -27.18
N ASP A 405 -14.37 -3.77 -28.18
CA ASP A 405 -14.63 -4.65 -29.33
C ASP A 405 -14.73 -6.13 -28.91
N ALA A 406 -14.14 -6.51 -27.77
CA ALA A 406 -14.23 -7.85 -27.20
C ALA A 406 -15.67 -8.23 -26.78
N PHE A 407 -16.52 -7.24 -26.53
CA PHE A 407 -17.92 -7.41 -26.15
C PHE A 407 -18.88 -7.09 -27.32
N ALA A 408 -18.36 -6.94 -28.54
CA ALA A 408 -19.19 -6.77 -29.72
C ALA A 408 -19.90 -8.10 -30.05
N GLY A 409 -21.23 -8.12 -29.96
CA GLY A 409 -22.06 -9.28 -30.35
C GLY A 409 -22.84 -9.93 -29.20
N PRO A 410 -23.48 -11.08 -29.45
CA PRO A 410 -24.44 -11.68 -28.52
C PRO A 410 -23.80 -12.17 -27.21
N GLU A 411 -22.55 -12.60 -27.23
CA GLU A 411 -21.85 -13.04 -26.02
C GLU A 411 -21.54 -11.87 -25.08
N GLY A 412 -21.15 -10.71 -25.62
CA GLY A 412 -20.96 -9.50 -24.82
C GLY A 412 -22.27 -8.99 -24.20
N ALA A 413 -23.38 -9.08 -24.94
CA ALA A 413 -24.70 -8.73 -24.42
C ALA A 413 -25.12 -9.59 -23.22
N LYS A 414 -24.85 -10.90 -23.24
CA LYS A 414 -25.10 -11.79 -22.10
C LYS A 414 -24.26 -11.43 -20.87
N VAL A 415 -23.01 -11.01 -21.07
CA VAL A 415 -22.14 -10.55 -19.97
C VAL A 415 -22.70 -9.27 -19.36
N ALA A 416 -23.12 -8.31 -20.20
CA ALA A 416 -23.73 -7.06 -19.76
C ALA A 416 -25.05 -7.30 -19.01
N GLU A 417 -25.92 -8.19 -19.50
CA GLU A 417 -27.19 -8.56 -18.85
C GLU A 417 -26.96 -9.17 -17.46
N ARG A 418 -25.94 -10.02 -17.32
CA ARG A 418 -25.58 -10.67 -16.05
C ARG A 418 -24.95 -9.71 -15.04
N LEU A 419 -23.96 -8.92 -15.47
CA LEU A 419 -23.16 -8.09 -14.58
C LEU A 419 -23.71 -6.67 -14.37
N GLY A 420 -24.56 -6.18 -15.28
CA GLY A 420 -25.16 -4.85 -15.20
C GLY A 420 -25.86 -4.57 -13.86
N PRO A 421 -26.75 -5.45 -13.36
CA PRO A 421 -27.37 -5.27 -12.06
C PRO A 421 -26.38 -5.24 -10.88
N GLU A 422 -25.34 -6.08 -10.92
CA GLU A 422 -24.28 -6.10 -9.89
C GLU A 422 -23.52 -4.76 -9.87
N ILE A 423 -23.10 -4.28 -11.04
CA ILE A 423 -22.39 -3.00 -11.21
C ILE A 423 -23.24 -1.82 -10.72
N LEU A 424 -24.50 -1.74 -11.15
CA LEU A 424 -25.42 -0.66 -10.77
C LEU A 424 -25.70 -0.68 -9.27
N THR A 425 -25.98 -1.86 -8.70
CA THR A 425 -26.21 -2.01 -7.26
C THR A 425 -25.01 -1.54 -6.46
N GLU A 426 -23.81 -1.98 -6.85
CA GLU A 426 -22.59 -1.56 -6.19
C GLU A 426 -22.39 -0.04 -6.34
N LEU A 427 -22.48 0.52 -7.54
CA LEU A 427 -22.38 1.98 -7.75
C LEU A 427 -23.38 2.79 -6.91
N THR A 428 -24.59 2.27 -6.67
CA THR A 428 -25.61 2.91 -5.81
C THR A 428 -25.36 2.77 -4.31
N ASP A 429 -24.63 1.75 -3.86
CA ASP A 429 -24.47 1.45 -2.45
C ASP A 429 -23.83 2.62 -1.69
N THR A 430 -24.48 3.02 -0.60
CA THR A 430 -24.08 4.12 0.30
C THR A 430 -23.57 3.62 1.65
N ALA A 431 -23.64 2.31 1.92
CA ALA A 431 -23.38 1.73 3.23
C ALA A 431 -21.88 1.63 3.59
N GLY A 432 -20.98 1.82 2.62
CA GLY A 432 -19.53 1.81 2.84
C GLY A 432 -18.80 2.91 2.05
N SER A 433 -17.73 3.45 2.64
CA SER A 433 -16.74 4.24 1.92
C SER A 433 -16.04 3.33 0.91
N ARG A 434 -16.40 3.44 -0.36
CA ARG A 434 -15.74 2.73 -1.46
C ARG A 434 -14.48 3.49 -1.85
N SER A 435 -13.38 2.77 -2.09
CA SER A 435 -12.17 3.40 -2.58
C SER A 435 -12.36 4.05 -3.95
N VAL A 436 -11.61 5.11 -4.22
CA VAL A 436 -11.59 5.79 -5.52
C VAL A 436 -11.27 4.80 -6.63
N ALA A 437 -10.24 3.96 -6.44
CA ALA A 437 -9.80 2.97 -7.42
C ALA A 437 -10.95 2.01 -7.81
N ARG A 438 -11.74 1.57 -6.82
CA ARG A 438 -12.88 0.69 -7.05
C ARG A 438 -14.01 1.37 -7.82
N THR A 439 -14.31 2.62 -7.49
CA THR A 439 -15.34 3.41 -8.20
C THR A 439 -14.94 3.66 -9.66
N VAL A 440 -13.68 4.02 -9.89
CA VAL A 440 -13.13 4.21 -11.25
C VAL A 440 -13.22 2.90 -12.06
N GLN A 441 -12.83 1.77 -11.46
CA GLN A 441 -12.92 0.46 -12.10
C GLN A 441 -14.36 0.13 -12.54
N LEU A 442 -15.34 0.30 -11.66
CA LEU A 442 -16.74 0.03 -11.98
C LEU A 442 -17.30 0.93 -13.09
N LEU A 443 -16.94 2.22 -13.11
CA LEU A 443 -17.34 3.15 -14.18
C LEU A 443 -16.72 2.77 -15.53
N ARG A 444 -15.47 2.31 -15.54
CA ARG A 444 -14.82 1.79 -16.76
C ARG A 444 -15.51 0.53 -17.26
N VAL A 445 -15.81 -0.41 -16.36
CA VAL A 445 -16.52 -1.65 -16.72
C VAL A 445 -17.95 -1.38 -17.19
N ALA A 446 -18.68 -0.47 -16.55
CA ALA A 446 -20.03 -0.08 -16.98
C ALA A 446 -20.02 0.43 -18.43
N ARG A 447 -19.05 1.30 -18.77
CA ARG A 447 -18.87 1.80 -20.13
C ARG A 447 -18.47 0.70 -21.12
N LEU A 448 -17.57 -0.18 -20.71
CA LEU A 448 -17.09 -1.31 -21.50
C LEU A 448 -18.25 -2.22 -21.94
N LEU A 449 -19.14 -2.53 -21.00
CA LEU A 449 -20.32 -3.38 -21.21
C LEU A 449 -21.53 -2.63 -21.79
N GLY A 450 -21.45 -1.30 -21.92
CA GLY A 450 -22.58 -0.49 -22.38
C GLY A 450 -23.76 -0.46 -21.40
N VAL A 451 -23.50 -0.63 -20.11
CA VAL A 451 -24.50 -0.54 -19.05
C VAL A 451 -24.90 0.93 -18.89
N ASP A 452 -26.19 1.22 -19.02
CA ASP A 452 -26.71 2.57 -18.83
C ASP A 452 -26.77 2.92 -17.34
N GLY A 453 -26.07 3.99 -16.97
CA GLY A 453 -25.98 4.50 -15.61
C GLY A 453 -26.09 6.02 -15.56
N THR A 454 -26.64 6.66 -16.60
CA THR A 454 -26.72 8.13 -16.68
C THR A 454 -27.45 8.74 -15.48
N ASP A 455 -28.51 8.09 -15.01
CA ASP A 455 -29.32 8.56 -13.87
C ASP A 455 -28.58 8.44 -12.54
N LEU A 456 -27.61 7.52 -12.45
CA LEU A 456 -26.82 7.30 -11.23
C LEU A 456 -25.58 8.19 -11.16
N LEU A 457 -25.10 8.66 -12.32
CA LEU A 457 -23.85 9.39 -12.45
C LEU A 457 -23.75 10.60 -11.50
N PRO A 458 -24.78 11.47 -11.34
CA PRO A 458 -24.70 12.58 -10.41
C PRO A 458 -24.40 12.14 -8.96
N GLY A 459 -25.12 11.12 -8.48
CA GLY A 459 -24.93 10.60 -7.12
C GLY A 459 -23.59 9.90 -6.91
N VAL A 460 -23.11 9.15 -7.92
CA VAL A 460 -21.79 8.52 -7.88
C VAL A 460 -20.68 9.58 -7.83
N VAL A 461 -20.79 10.62 -8.65
CA VAL A 461 -19.79 11.68 -8.75
C VAL A 461 -19.78 12.58 -7.51
N ASP A 462 -20.95 12.90 -6.95
CA ASP A 462 -21.04 13.67 -5.69
C ASP A 462 -20.40 12.94 -4.50
N ARG A 463 -20.27 11.60 -4.56
CA ARG A 463 -19.50 10.79 -3.61
C ARG A 463 -18.01 10.66 -3.99
N LEU A 464 -17.72 10.49 -5.29
CA LEU A 464 -16.36 10.32 -5.78
C LEU A 464 -15.51 11.58 -5.56
N ALA A 465 -16.07 12.77 -5.80
CA ALA A 465 -15.35 14.03 -5.68
C ALA A 465 -14.75 14.28 -4.28
N PRO A 466 -15.50 14.15 -3.15
CA PRO A 466 -14.90 14.27 -1.82
C PRO A 466 -13.96 13.10 -1.47
N ALA A 467 -14.24 11.88 -1.96
CA ALA A 467 -13.35 10.72 -1.74
C ALA A 467 -11.97 10.92 -2.40
N LEU A 468 -11.92 11.53 -3.59
CA LEU A 468 -10.67 11.90 -4.27
C LEU A 468 -9.80 12.83 -3.41
N LEU A 469 -10.41 13.82 -2.77
CA LEU A 469 -9.70 14.78 -1.93
C LEU A 469 -9.22 14.11 -0.63
N ALA A 470 -10.04 13.24 -0.02
CA ALA A 470 -9.72 12.53 1.20
C ALA A 470 -8.56 11.52 1.02
N GLU A 471 -8.66 10.62 0.04
CA GLU A 471 -7.60 9.62 -0.22
C GLU A 471 -6.30 10.29 -0.66
N ALA A 472 -6.36 11.37 -1.45
CA ALA A 472 -5.16 12.13 -1.81
C ALA A 472 -4.47 12.74 -0.58
N ALA A 473 -5.23 13.26 0.38
CA ALA A 473 -4.70 13.83 1.62
C ALA A 473 -4.14 12.76 2.58
N GLU A 474 -4.76 11.58 2.66
CA GLU A 474 -4.25 10.45 3.45
C GLU A 474 -2.89 9.98 2.92
N GLU A 475 -2.76 9.79 1.60
CA GLU A 475 -1.50 9.38 0.98
C GLU A 475 -0.38 10.43 1.11
N GLU A 476 -0.74 11.71 1.22
CA GLU A 476 0.20 12.82 1.51
C GLU A 476 0.83 12.67 2.90
N GLY A 477 0.06 12.23 3.89
CA GLY A 477 0.54 12.01 5.26
C GLY A 477 1.45 10.77 5.43
N GLU A 478 1.25 9.75 4.59
CA GLU A 478 1.97 8.47 4.69
C GLU A 478 3.26 8.42 3.84
N ARG A 479 3.31 9.10 2.68
CA ARG A 479 4.47 9.06 1.76
C ARG A 479 5.42 10.24 1.99
N LYS A 480 6.71 9.96 2.19
CA LYS A 480 7.79 10.95 2.40
C LYS A 480 8.25 11.68 1.11
N GLY A 481 7.33 12.20 0.30
CA GLY A 481 7.71 12.96 -0.90
C GLY A 481 6.57 13.83 -1.45
N PRO A 482 6.78 15.15 -1.66
CA PRO A 482 5.73 16.09 -2.10
C PRO A 482 5.32 15.95 -3.58
N GLU A 483 5.86 14.98 -4.35
CA GLU A 483 5.71 14.94 -5.82
C GLU A 483 5.08 13.66 -6.39
N SER A 484 4.74 12.65 -5.58
CA SER A 484 4.11 11.44 -6.16
C SER A 484 2.59 11.60 -6.33
N ALA A 485 2.13 11.46 -7.57
CA ALA A 485 0.70 11.38 -7.88
C ALA A 485 0.02 10.24 -7.09
N PRO A 486 -1.25 10.39 -6.68
CA PRO A 486 -1.98 9.33 -5.99
C PRO A 486 -2.04 8.03 -6.80
N ALA A 487 -2.09 6.88 -6.14
CA ALA A 487 -2.06 5.57 -6.82
C ALA A 487 -3.21 5.38 -7.83
N PHE A 488 -4.37 5.99 -7.57
CA PHE A 488 -5.54 5.95 -8.45
C PHE A 488 -5.45 6.92 -9.66
N ALA A 489 -4.51 7.86 -9.67
CA ALA A 489 -4.49 8.96 -10.63
C ALA A 489 -4.39 8.52 -12.11
N PRO A 490 -3.55 7.53 -12.49
CA PRO A 490 -3.49 7.07 -13.88
C PRO A 490 -4.83 6.53 -14.39
N ALA A 491 -5.48 5.66 -13.60
CA ALA A 491 -6.76 5.07 -13.96
C ALA A 491 -7.90 6.12 -14.01
N LEU A 492 -7.85 7.13 -13.13
CA LEU A 492 -8.78 8.26 -13.16
C LEU A 492 -8.62 9.07 -14.45
N LEU A 493 -7.39 9.40 -14.84
CA LEU A 493 -7.13 10.20 -16.04
C LEU A 493 -7.55 9.46 -17.31
N GLU A 494 -7.29 8.15 -17.40
CA GLU A 494 -7.81 7.29 -18.48
C GLU A 494 -9.34 7.33 -18.54
N LEU A 495 -10.02 7.18 -17.40
CA LEU A 495 -11.48 7.27 -17.33
C LEU A 495 -12.01 8.62 -17.84
N LEU A 496 -11.37 9.73 -17.47
CA LEU A 496 -11.81 11.08 -17.87
C LEU A 496 -11.54 11.36 -19.35
N ASP A 497 -10.53 10.73 -19.95
CA ASP A 497 -10.27 10.80 -21.39
C ASP A 497 -11.31 9.98 -22.18
N GLU A 498 -11.62 8.77 -21.70
CA GLU A 498 -12.56 7.84 -22.34
C GLU A 498 -14.04 8.25 -22.18
N GLN A 499 -14.41 8.93 -21.09
CA GLN A 499 -15.81 9.19 -20.71
C GLN A 499 -16.10 10.69 -20.47
N PHE A 500 -16.53 11.36 -21.54
CA PHE A 500 -16.88 12.79 -21.53
C PHE A 500 -17.89 13.19 -20.45
N GLU A 501 -18.94 12.38 -20.23
CA GLU A 501 -19.99 12.67 -19.26
C GLU A 501 -19.48 12.58 -17.82
N VAL A 502 -18.68 11.55 -17.51
CA VAL A 502 -18.03 11.40 -16.20
C VAL A 502 -17.10 12.58 -15.94
N ARG A 503 -16.31 12.98 -16.94
CA ARG A 503 -15.43 14.16 -16.85
C ARG A 503 -16.21 15.42 -16.55
N THR A 504 -17.26 15.71 -17.31
CA THR A 504 -18.06 16.92 -17.12
C THR A 504 -18.75 16.94 -15.75
N ALA A 505 -19.33 15.81 -15.33
CA ALA A 505 -19.95 15.70 -14.02
C ALA A 505 -18.93 15.86 -12.88
N LEU A 506 -17.77 15.19 -12.97
CA LEU A 506 -16.74 15.23 -11.93
C LEU A 506 -16.14 16.61 -11.75
N LEU A 507 -15.81 17.28 -12.86
CA LEU A 507 -15.34 18.66 -12.83
C LEU A 507 -16.40 19.58 -12.21
N GLY A 508 -17.67 19.43 -12.59
CA GLY A 508 -18.76 20.19 -11.98
C GLY A 508 -18.92 19.92 -10.48
N ALA A 509 -18.71 18.69 -10.01
CA ALA A 509 -18.79 18.37 -8.58
C ALA A 509 -17.60 18.93 -7.79
N LEU A 510 -16.38 18.83 -8.31
CA LEU A 510 -15.20 19.43 -7.69
C LEU A 510 -15.31 20.96 -7.65
N ASP A 511 -15.84 21.59 -8.70
CA ASP A 511 -16.11 23.04 -8.72
C ASP A 511 -17.15 23.47 -7.66
N ARG A 512 -18.17 22.63 -7.38
CA ARG A 512 -19.12 22.85 -6.26
C ARG A 512 -18.48 22.69 -4.87
N ILE A 513 -17.42 21.90 -4.75
CA ILE A 513 -16.71 21.68 -3.48
C ILE A 513 -15.71 22.81 -3.20
N ALA A 514 -15.04 23.32 -4.24
CA ALA A 514 -13.96 24.30 -4.13
C ALA A 514 -14.29 25.57 -3.30
N PRO A 515 -15.51 26.16 -3.32
CA PRO A 515 -15.84 27.27 -2.41
C PRO A 515 -15.81 26.91 -0.92
N ARG A 516 -16.07 25.64 -0.58
CA ARG A 516 -16.10 25.17 0.82
C ARG A 516 -14.71 24.84 1.33
N ASP A 517 -13.89 24.21 0.48
CA ASP A 517 -12.52 23.81 0.81
C ASP A 517 -11.59 24.03 -0.41
N PRO A 518 -11.20 25.29 -0.66
CA PRO A 518 -10.41 25.62 -1.83
C PRO A 518 -8.96 25.10 -1.74
N GLY A 519 -8.40 25.02 -0.53
CA GLY A 519 -7.03 24.56 -0.29
C GLY A 519 -6.87 23.07 -0.58
N ALA A 520 -7.82 22.22 -0.15
CA ALA A 520 -7.80 20.80 -0.50
C ALA A 520 -7.88 20.55 -2.02
N VAL A 521 -8.72 21.31 -2.72
CA VAL A 521 -8.85 21.20 -4.17
C VAL A 521 -7.57 21.68 -4.88
N ALA A 522 -6.96 22.78 -4.43
CA ALA A 522 -5.70 23.27 -5.00
C ALA A 522 -4.56 22.25 -4.86
N ARG A 523 -4.35 21.70 -3.64
CA ARG A 523 -3.35 20.65 -3.39
C ARG A 523 -3.59 19.39 -4.21
N PHE A 524 -4.85 19.02 -4.42
CA PHE A 524 -5.19 17.91 -5.31
C PHE A 524 -4.78 18.18 -6.77
N LEU A 525 -5.08 19.38 -7.28
CA LEU A 525 -4.77 19.77 -8.67
C LEU A 525 -3.27 19.95 -8.94
N GLU A 526 -2.46 20.26 -7.93
CA GLU A 526 -1.00 20.25 -8.04
C GLU A 526 -0.44 18.85 -8.34
N ARG A 527 -1.11 17.80 -7.86
CA ARG A 527 -0.68 16.40 -7.99
C ARG A 527 -1.37 15.65 -9.13
N VAL A 528 -2.58 16.07 -9.50
CA VAL A 528 -3.39 15.45 -10.54
C VAL A 528 -3.82 16.49 -11.56
N THR A 529 -3.21 16.44 -12.74
CA THR A 529 -3.52 17.37 -13.84
C THR A 529 -4.82 16.99 -14.53
N LEU A 530 -5.95 17.50 -14.03
CA LEU A 530 -7.27 17.25 -14.63
C LEU A 530 -7.43 17.96 -16.00
N PRO A 531 -8.01 17.28 -17.00
CA PRO A 531 -8.26 17.87 -18.31
C PRO A 531 -9.56 18.69 -18.32
N PHE A 532 -9.51 19.98 -17.97
CA PHE A 532 -10.62 20.90 -18.20
C PHE A 532 -10.27 21.96 -19.23
N THR A 533 -11.13 22.14 -20.24
CA THR A 533 -10.94 23.13 -21.30
C THR A 533 -11.48 24.50 -20.86
N GLY A 534 -10.90 25.58 -21.37
CA GLY A 534 -11.34 26.96 -21.11
C GLY A 534 -12.78 27.29 -21.55
N THR A 535 -13.51 26.34 -22.13
CA THR A 535 -14.90 26.47 -22.58
C THR A 535 -15.94 26.17 -21.50
N GLN A 536 -15.62 25.37 -20.47
CA GLN A 536 -16.56 25.04 -19.39
C GLN A 536 -16.54 26.10 -18.29
N ALA A 537 -17.71 26.54 -17.82
CA ALA A 537 -17.83 27.47 -16.68
C ALA A 537 -17.51 26.76 -15.37
N LEU A 538 -16.22 26.67 -15.04
CA LEU A 538 -15.67 26.07 -13.81
C LEU A 538 -14.83 27.13 -13.07
N PRO A 539 -15.47 28.20 -12.57
CA PRO A 539 -14.76 29.36 -12.03
C PRO A 539 -13.87 28.98 -10.85
N HIS A 540 -14.34 28.15 -9.92
CA HIS A 540 -13.61 27.84 -8.70
C HIS A 540 -12.45 26.89 -8.96
N LEU A 541 -12.61 25.89 -9.84
CA LEU A 541 -11.50 25.02 -10.23
C LEU A 541 -10.38 25.76 -10.95
N ARG A 542 -10.71 26.72 -11.82
CA ARG A 542 -9.71 27.57 -12.47
C ARG A 542 -8.90 28.38 -11.46
N MET A 543 -9.57 28.89 -10.43
CA MET A 543 -8.91 29.60 -9.33
C MET A 543 -7.97 28.69 -8.56
N CYS A 544 -8.41 27.48 -8.20
CA CYS A 544 -7.57 26.48 -7.51
C CYS A 544 -6.37 26.04 -8.37
N ALA A 545 -6.54 25.90 -9.68
CA ALA A 545 -5.43 25.56 -10.60
C ALA A 545 -4.44 26.72 -10.82
N GLU A 546 -4.90 27.97 -10.74
CA GLU A 546 -4.05 29.15 -10.95
C GLU A 546 -3.19 29.49 -9.72
N VAL A 547 -3.65 29.18 -8.50
CA VAL A 547 -2.98 29.60 -7.27
C VAL A 547 -1.49 29.24 -7.20
N PRO A 548 -1.03 28.03 -7.59
CA PRO A 548 0.38 27.66 -7.45
C PRO A 548 1.26 28.49 -8.38
N GLY A 549 0.80 28.72 -9.62
CA GLY A 549 1.46 29.57 -10.61
C GLY A 549 1.47 31.05 -10.21
N ALA A 550 0.39 31.52 -9.59
CA ALA A 550 0.33 32.88 -9.06
C ALA A 550 1.32 33.08 -7.90
N MET A 551 1.36 32.16 -6.93
CA MET A 551 2.30 32.19 -5.81
C MET A 551 3.76 32.09 -6.27
N ALA A 552 4.07 31.22 -7.24
CA ALA A 552 5.42 31.05 -7.76
C ALA A 552 5.95 32.31 -8.48
N THR A 553 5.07 33.09 -9.11
CA THR A 553 5.46 34.26 -9.91
C THR A 553 5.42 35.57 -9.13
N LEU A 554 4.47 35.73 -8.20
CA LEU A 554 4.23 36.97 -7.46
C LEU A 554 4.82 36.93 -6.04
N GLY A 555 5.28 35.75 -5.58
CA GLY A 555 5.93 35.58 -4.29
C GLY A 555 5.00 35.93 -3.13
N GLY A 556 5.51 36.73 -2.18
CA GLY A 556 4.79 37.10 -0.95
C GLY A 556 3.71 38.18 -1.11
N ASP A 557 3.48 38.72 -2.31
CA ASP A 557 2.46 39.75 -2.56
C ASP A 557 1.07 39.11 -2.68
N ARG A 558 0.41 38.93 -1.53
CA ARG A 558 -0.92 38.31 -1.44
C ARG A 558 -1.99 39.09 -2.19
N ALA A 559 -1.91 40.42 -2.22
CA ALA A 559 -2.88 41.24 -2.92
C ALA A 559 -2.79 41.00 -4.44
N ALA A 560 -1.57 40.92 -4.98
CA ALA A 560 -1.37 40.59 -6.39
C ALA A 560 -1.82 39.15 -6.72
N VAL A 561 -1.51 38.19 -5.85
CA VAL A 561 -1.95 36.78 -6.01
C VAL A 561 -3.47 36.71 -6.03
N TRP A 562 -4.15 37.38 -5.08
CA TRP A 562 -5.60 37.42 -5.01
C TRP A 562 -6.25 37.97 -6.29
N HIS A 563 -5.76 39.10 -6.81
CA HIS A 563 -6.27 39.66 -8.08
C HIS A 563 -6.04 38.73 -9.27
N ARG A 564 -4.92 38.02 -9.30
CA ARG A 564 -4.60 37.06 -10.36
C ARG A 564 -5.53 35.84 -10.32
N VAL A 565 -5.71 35.26 -9.14
CA VAL A 565 -6.61 34.13 -8.91
C VAL A 565 -8.06 34.52 -9.21
N LEU A 566 -8.51 35.68 -8.75
CA LEU A 566 -9.86 36.18 -9.03
C LEU A 566 -10.12 36.37 -10.52
N ARG A 567 -9.13 36.88 -11.28
CA ARG A 567 -9.22 36.98 -12.74
C ARG A 567 -9.33 35.61 -13.42
N ALA A 568 -8.70 34.58 -12.87
CA ALA A 568 -8.74 33.22 -13.41
C ALA A 568 -10.15 32.62 -13.39
N ALA A 569 -11.00 33.05 -12.45
CA ALA A 569 -12.40 32.64 -12.38
C ALA A 569 -13.17 32.96 -13.68
N GLY A 570 -12.78 34.05 -14.38
CA GLY A 570 -13.46 34.53 -15.58
C GLY A 570 -14.88 35.06 -15.34
N LEU A 571 -15.31 35.15 -14.08
CA LEU A 571 -16.59 35.69 -13.65
C LEU A 571 -16.37 36.82 -12.64
N SER A 572 -17.28 37.79 -12.67
CA SER A 572 -17.24 38.89 -11.72
C SER A 572 -17.80 38.46 -10.35
N PRO A 573 -17.22 38.92 -9.23
CA PRO A 573 -17.78 38.79 -7.88
C PRO A 573 -19.23 39.27 -7.71
N PHE A 574 -19.70 40.14 -8.62
CA PHE A 574 -21.08 40.60 -8.63
C PHE A 574 -22.04 39.55 -9.21
N ALA A 575 -21.58 38.76 -10.18
CA ALA A 575 -22.38 37.73 -10.84
C ALA A 575 -22.31 36.39 -10.10
N GLU A 576 -21.14 36.03 -9.55
CA GLU A 576 -20.94 34.83 -8.75
C GLU A 576 -20.18 35.20 -7.45
N PRO A 577 -20.89 35.49 -6.35
CA PRO A 577 -20.25 35.89 -5.09
C PRO A 577 -19.28 34.86 -4.51
N LEU A 578 -19.48 33.55 -4.73
CA LEU A 578 -18.64 32.51 -4.13
C LEU A 578 -17.20 32.55 -4.63
N VAL A 579 -16.91 33.20 -5.78
CA VAL A 579 -15.51 33.37 -6.22
C VAL A 579 -14.70 34.17 -5.20
N LEU A 580 -15.31 35.13 -4.49
CA LEU A 580 -14.63 35.84 -3.40
C LEU A 580 -14.25 34.89 -2.26
N ARG A 581 -15.15 33.96 -1.91
CA ARG A 581 -14.90 32.95 -0.87
C ARG A 581 -13.74 32.05 -1.27
N THR A 582 -13.74 31.55 -2.50
CA THR A 582 -12.64 30.73 -3.05
C THR A 582 -11.33 31.50 -3.04
N ALA A 583 -11.30 32.73 -3.57
CA ALA A 583 -10.07 33.53 -3.63
C ALA A 583 -9.51 33.83 -2.24
N VAL A 584 -10.38 34.19 -1.28
CA VAL A 584 -9.97 34.45 0.10
C VAL A 584 -9.43 33.18 0.77
N GLY A 585 -10.11 32.04 0.58
CA GLY A 585 -9.67 30.76 1.13
C GLY A 585 -8.35 30.25 0.56
N LEU A 586 -8.04 30.54 -0.72
CA LEU A 586 -6.78 30.18 -1.36
C LEU A 586 -5.58 31.02 -0.89
N VAL A 587 -5.80 32.31 -0.59
CA VAL A 587 -4.71 33.26 -0.27
C VAL A 587 -4.48 33.39 1.24
N TRP A 588 -5.53 33.27 2.05
CA TRP A 588 -5.50 33.48 3.50
C TRP A 588 -6.05 32.26 4.27
N GLU A 589 -5.74 31.04 3.81
CA GLU A 589 -6.22 29.78 4.40
C GLU A 589 -5.99 29.75 5.93
N ASP A 590 -4.73 29.92 6.35
CA ASP A 590 -4.29 29.75 7.75
C ASP A 590 -4.21 31.05 8.57
N ARG A 591 -4.50 32.21 7.97
CA ARG A 591 -4.27 33.52 8.62
C ARG A 591 -5.36 34.52 8.27
N ALA A 592 -5.64 35.47 9.15
CA ALA A 592 -6.49 36.61 8.81
C ALA A 592 -5.76 37.59 7.87
N PRO A 593 -6.46 38.28 6.96
CA PRO A 593 -5.87 39.37 6.20
C PRO A 593 -5.43 40.51 7.12
N THR A 594 -4.44 41.29 6.71
CA THR A 594 -4.09 42.55 7.39
C THR A 594 -5.19 43.59 7.21
N VAL A 595 -5.15 44.70 7.96
CA VAL A 595 -6.12 45.80 7.79
C VAL A 595 -6.08 46.38 6.37
N GLU A 596 -4.88 46.62 5.84
CA GLU A 596 -4.69 47.11 4.48
C GLU A 596 -5.26 46.12 3.45
N GLU A 597 -4.95 44.82 3.58
CA GLU A 597 -5.49 43.77 2.72
C GLU A 597 -7.03 43.67 2.82
N ALA A 598 -7.59 43.79 4.03
CA ALA A 598 -9.03 43.74 4.27
C ALA A 598 -9.77 44.94 3.67
N ARG A 599 -9.19 46.15 3.70
CA ARG A 599 -9.74 47.32 3.00
C ARG A 599 -9.73 47.10 1.49
N LEU A 600 -8.62 46.58 0.96
CA LEU A 600 -8.50 46.22 -0.45
C LEU A 600 -9.57 45.20 -0.88
N LEU A 601 -9.82 44.18 -0.04
CA LEU A 601 -10.89 43.20 -0.26
C LEU A 601 -12.28 43.85 -0.23
N LEU A 602 -12.54 44.72 0.74
CA LEU A 602 -13.82 45.42 0.88
C LEU A 602 -14.11 46.35 -0.29
N ASP A 603 -13.09 47.02 -0.84
CA ASP A 603 -13.23 47.93 -1.98
C ASP A 603 -13.43 47.18 -3.31
N ALA A 604 -13.03 45.91 -3.38
CA ALA A 604 -13.06 45.15 -4.61
C ALA A 604 -14.44 44.54 -4.95
N ALA A 605 -15.38 44.53 -4.01
CA ALA A 605 -16.74 44.04 -4.24
C ALA A 605 -17.78 44.76 -3.38
N THR A 606 -19.06 44.58 -3.71
CA THR A 606 -20.15 45.18 -2.92
C THR A 606 -20.38 44.42 -1.61
N SER A 607 -20.99 45.08 -0.63
CA SER A 607 -21.42 44.44 0.61
C SER A 607 -22.31 43.21 0.36
N ASP A 608 -23.15 43.22 -0.67
CA ASP A 608 -23.99 42.08 -1.06
C ASP A 608 -23.17 40.88 -1.53
N SER A 609 -22.13 41.12 -2.35
CA SER A 609 -21.20 40.08 -2.78
C SER A 609 -20.45 39.47 -1.59
N HIS A 610 -19.97 40.28 -0.65
CA HIS A 610 -19.32 39.78 0.57
C HIS A 610 -20.26 38.99 1.47
N ARG A 611 -21.55 39.35 1.51
CA ARG A 611 -22.59 38.58 2.22
C ARG A 611 -22.86 37.24 1.56
N GLY A 612 -23.05 37.22 0.24
CA GLY A 612 -23.21 35.98 -0.52
C GLY A 612 -22.00 35.05 -0.42
N ALA A 613 -20.80 35.62 -0.36
CA ALA A 613 -19.54 34.88 -0.19
C ALA A 613 -19.25 34.45 1.26
N GLY A 614 -19.86 35.10 2.25
CA GLY A 614 -19.52 34.93 3.66
C GLY A 614 -18.12 35.43 4.04
N THR A 615 -17.49 36.29 3.23
CA THR A 615 -16.13 36.80 3.48
C THR A 615 -16.07 37.96 4.47
N TRP A 616 -17.21 38.57 4.80
CA TRP A 616 -17.31 39.68 5.76
C TRP A 616 -16.76 39.30 7.16
N ALA A 617 -16.91 38.05 7.59
CA ALA A 617 -16.40 37.59 8.89
C ALA A 617 -14.88 37.72 8.98
N ARG A 618 -14.16 37.39 7.89
CA ARG A 618 -12.70 37.55 7.82
C ARG A 618 -12.27 39.02 7.83
N LEU A 619 -13.11 39.93 7.33
CA LEU A 619 -12.86 41.38 7.40
C LEU A 619 -13.05 41.91 8.83
N VAL A 620 -14.05 41.39 9.56
CA VAL A 620 -14.26 41.68 10.98
C VAL A 620 -13.08 41.18 11.82
N ASP A 621 -12.62 39.95 11.57
CA ASP A 621 -11.44 39.38 12.24
C ASP A 621 -10.19 40.24 12.00
N ALA A 622 -9.99 40.74 10.78
CA ALA A 622 -8.87 41.61 10.45
C ALA A 622 -8.91 42.93 11.24
N ALA A 623 -10.07 43.57 11.31
CA ALA A 623 -10.27 44.82 12.05
C ALA A 623 -10.05 44.66 13.56
N LEU A 624 -10.46 43.53 14.13
CA LEU A 624 -10.36 43.23 15.57
C LEU A 624 -9.06 42.52 15.97
N SER A 625 -8.20 42.17 15.01
CA SER A 625 -6.95 41.45 15.28
C SER A 625 -6.02 42.25 16.21
N THR A 626 -5.25 41.54 17.04
CA THR A 626 -4.36 42.14 18.04
C THR A 626 -3.33 43.10 17.44
N SER A 627 -2.83 42.80 16.24
CA SER A 627 -1.93 43.67 15.47
C SER A 627 -2.61 44.94 14.93
N ALA A 628 -3.92 44.88 14.67
CA ALA A 628 -4.68 45.95 14.04
C ALA A 628 -5.32 46.91 15.05
N ALA A 629 -5.73 46.40 16.21
CA ALA A 629 -6.48 47.12 17.25
C ALA A 629 -5.85 48.46 17.68
N GLY A 630 -4.54 48.62 17.46
CA GLY A 630 -3.78 49.83 17.75
C GLY A 630 -3.65 50.84 16.60
N THR A 631 -4.32 50.68 15.46
CA THR A 631 -4.11 51.50 14.24
C THR A 631 -5.29 52.40 13.91
N ASP A 632 -5.07 53.55 13.25
CA ASP A 632 -6.15 54.42 12.76
C ASP A 632 -6.89 53.82 11.57
N GLU A 633 -6.20 52.98 10.79
CA GLU A 633 -6.77 52.27 9.66
C GLU A 633 -7.81 51.23 10.10
N ALA A 634 -7.58 50.55 11.22
CA ALA A 634 -8.56 49.63 11.81
C ALA A 634 -9.85 50.35 12.21
N ALA A 635 -9.75 51.59 12.72
CA ALA A 635 -10.90 52.40 13.06
C ALA A 635 -11.69 52.86 11.82
N GLY A 636 -10.99 53.18 10.72
CA GLY A 636 -11.63 53.43 9.42
C GLY A 636 -12.35 52.19 8.88
N LEU A 637 -11.68 51.03 8.87
CA LEU A 637 -12.27 49.77 8.44
C LEU A 637 -13.48 49.38 9.29
N ALA A 638 -13.42 49.56 10.62
CA ALA A 638 -14.54 49.26 11.51
C ALA A 638 -15.78 50.11 11.19
N HIS A 639 -15.59 51.39 10.86
CA HIS A 639 -16.67 52.27 10.42
C HIS A 639 -17.35 51.75 9.15
N ASP A 640 -16.55 51.39 8.14
CA ASP A 640 -17.04 50.90 6.85
C ASP A 640 -17.78 49.55 7.02
N LEU A 641 -17.29 48.66 7.89
CA LEU A 641 -17.93 47.39 8.22
C LEU A 641 -19.27 47.56 8.95
N LEU A 642 -19.34 48.44 9.96
CA LEU A 642 -20.59 48.72 10.69
C LEU A 642 -21.67 49.31 9.78
N ARG A 643 -21.26 50.12 8.79
CA ARG A 643 -22.15 50.68 7.78
C ARG A 643 -22.60 49.64 6.75
N GLY A 644 -21.67 48.79 6.30
CA GLY A 644 -21.93 47.80 5.24
C GLY A 644 -22.68 46.56 5.69
N TYR A 645 -22.53 46.15 6.97
CA TYR A 645 -23.06 44.88 7.50
C TYR A 645 -23.82 45.06 8.82
N PRO A 646 -24.87 45.92 8.85
CA PRO A 646 -25.55 46.26 10.09
C PRO A 646 -26.33 45.08 10.69
N GLY A 647 -26.76 44.10 9.89
CA GLY A 647 -27.59 42.96 10.32
C GLY A 647 -26.80 41.69 10.61
N GLU A 648 -25.58 41.58 10.08
CA GLU A 648 -24.73 40.39 10.14
C GLU A 648 -23.79 40.42 11.35
N ILE A 649 -23.31 41.61 11.73
CA ILE A 649 -22.39 41.81 12.85
C ILE A 649 -23.18 41.99 14.15
N GLY A 650 -23.14 40.98 15.02
CA GLY A 650 -23.81 40.95 16.32
C GLY A 650 -22.87 40.88 17.51
N GLY A 651 -23.48 40.82 18.71
CA GLY A 651 -22.80 40.44 19.95
C GLY A 651 -21.51 41.20 20.28
N ARG A 652 -20.45 40.43 20.52
CA ARG A 652 -19.15 40.90 21.00
C ARG A 652 -18.38 41.63 19.90
N GLU A 653 -18.37 41.08 18.69
CA GLU A 653 -17.66 41.63 17.54
C GLU A 653 -18.20 43.01 17.20
N ARG A 654 -19.52 43.19 17.24
CA ARG A 654 -20.15 44.50 17.05
C ARG A 654 -19.69 45.51 18.09
N ALA A 655 -19.64 45.12 19.36
CA ALA A 655 -19.20 46.00 20.44
C ALA A 655 -17.72 46.40 20.26
N GLY A 656 -16.85 45.47 19.84
CA GLY A 656 -15.46 45.75 19.51
C GLY A 656 -15.28 46.74 18.35
N LEU A 657 -16.07 46.58 17.28
CA LEU A 657 -16.04 47.52 16.15
C LEU A 657 -16.61 48.90 16.52
N LEU A 658 -17.64 48.95 17.35
CA LEU A 658 -18.20 50.21 17.86
C LEU A 658 -17.21 50.95 18.77
N LEU A 659 -16.35 50.24 19.51
CA LEU A 659 -15.24 50.84 20.25
C LEU A 659 -14.20 51.48 19.31
N LEU A 660 -13.84 50.80 18.22
CA LEU A 660 -12.94 51.34 17.20
C LEU A 660 -13.53 52.56 16.48
N ASP A 661 -14.82 52.52 16.12
CA ASP A 661 -15.49 53.67 15.49
C ASP A 661 -15.61 54.85 16.47
N LEU A 662 -15.86 54.59 17.75
CA LEU A 662 -15.88 55.63 18.79
C LEU A 662 -14.50 56.29 18.96
N VAL A 663 -13.40 55.54 18.86
CA VAL A 663 -12.03 56.12 18.84
C VAL A 663 -11.86 57.09 17.67
N ARG A 664 -12.38 56.75 16.49
CA ARG A 664 -12.35 57.62 15.31
C ARG A 664 -13.19 58.88 15.53
N GLU A 665 -14.40 58.75 16.07
CA GLU A 665 -15.28 59.88 16.40
C GLU A 665 -14.64 60.82 17.43
N LEU A 666 -14.09 60.27 18.53
CA LEU A 666 -13.43 61.04 19.59
C LEU A 666 -12.24 61.86 19.07
N ARG A 667 -11.49 61.32 18.12
CA ARG A 667 -10.34 62.01 17.50
C ARG A 667 -10.72 63.04 16.45
N THR A 668 -11.80 62.79 15.70
CA THR A 668 -12.30 63.70 14.67
C THR A 668 -13.19 64.82 15.23
N GLY A 669 -13.62 64.70 16.49
CA GLY A 669 -14.36 65.73 17.22
C GLY A 669 -15.88 65.70 17.01
N ALA A 670 -16.43 64.63 16.41
CA ALA A 670 -17.84 64.49 16.09
C ALA A 670 -18.70 63.52 16.97
N PRO A 671 -18.35 63.15 18.21
CA PRO A 671 -19.19 62.22 18.99
C PRO A 671 -20.36 62.92 19.71
N ASP A 672 -21.52 62.28 19.74
CA ASP A 672 -22.64 62.66 20.62
C ASP A 672 -22.24 62.53 22.11
N PRO A 673 -22.78 63.36 23.02
CA PRO A 673 -22.53 63.23 24.46
C PRO A 673 -22.89 61.84 25.03
N GLY A 674 -22.23 61.44 26.11
CA GLY A 674 -22.29 60.14 26.77
C GLY A 674 -21.03 59.28 26.57
N TRP A 675 -19.85 59.86 26.33
CA TRP A 675 -18.64 59.14 25.91
C TRP A 675 -18.16 58.13 26.95
N ALA A 676 -18.05 58.53 28.21
CA ALA A 676 -17.52 57.66 29.28
C ALA A 676 -18.45 56.48 29.59
N GLU A 677 -19.77 56.71 29.59
CA GLU A 677 -20.77 55.65 29.76
C GLU A 677 -20.79 54.70 28.55
N ARG A 678 -20.71 55.25 27.33
CA ARG A 678 -20.68 54.47 26.09
C ARG A 678 -19.44 53.59 25.99
N VAL A 679 -18.25 54.10 26.34
CA VAL A 679 -17.02 53.29 26.44
C VAL A 679 -17.18 52.15 27.43
N ARG A 680 -17.67 52.40 28.66
CA ARG A 680 -17.88 51.33 29.66
C ARG A 680 -18.86 50.27 29.19
N THR A 681 -19.98 50.71 28.62
CA THR A 681 -21.04 49.80 28.14
C THR A 681 -20.52 48.91 27.01
N LEU A 682 -19.82 49.51 26.03
CA LEU A 682 -19.25 48.76 24.91
C LEU A 682 -18.09 47.85 25.35
N CYS A 683 -17.23 48.28 26.28
CA CYS A 683 -16.21 47.41 26.87
C CYS A 683 -16.83 46.19 27.56
N ALA A 684 -17.89 46.38 28.34
CA ALA A 684 -18.58 45.26 29.00
C ALA A 684 -19.23 44.29 28.00
N GLN A 685 -19.76 44.80 26.88
CA GLN A 685 -20.34 43.98 25.82
C GLN A 685 -19.29 43.28 24.94
N ALA A 686 -18.07 43.83 24.86
CA ALA A 686 -16.97 43.32 24.06
C ALA A 686 -16.06 42.33 24.81
N GLU A 687 -16.33 42.04 26.08
CA GLU A 687 -15.42 41.30 26.95
C GLU A 687 -15.24 39.82 26.51
N PRO A 688 -13.99 39.28 26.51
CA PRO A 688 -12.73 39.95 26.82
C PRO A 688 -12.29 40.95 25.75
N VAL A 689 -11.98 42.19 26.15
CA VAL A 689 -11.45 43.20 25.21
C VAL A 689 -9.94 43.06 25.06
N GLU A 690 -9.46 43.11 23.83
CA GLU A 690 -8.02 43.11 23.54
C GLU A 690 -7.30 44.28 24.25
N PRO A 691 -6.18 44.05 24.96
CA PRO A 691 -5.52 45.10 25.74
C PRO A 691 -5.13 46.33 24.90
N ALA A 692 -4.66 46.13 23.67
CA ALA A 692 -4.30 47.21 22.75
C ALA A 692 -5.51 48.07 22.34
N LEU A 693 -6.67 47.44 22.15
CA LEU A 693 -7.93 48.15 21.86
C LEU A 693 -8.35 48.97 23.09
N ARG A 694 -8.35 48.35 24.27
CA ARG A 694 -8.73 49.01 25.53
C ARG A 694 -7.85 50.22 25.82
N GLU A 695 -6.53 50.07 25.68
CA GLU A 695 -5.58 51.18 25.87
C GLU A 695 -5.86 52.33 24.89
N ARG A 696 -6.13 52.03 23.62
CA ARG A 696 -6.38 53.06 22.59
C ARG A 696 -7.71 53.78 22.79
N VAL A 697 -8.77 53.05 23.18
CA VAL A 697 -10.06 53.64 23.55
C VAL A 697 -9.90 54.58 24.74
N TYR A 698 -9.19 54.14 25.78
CA TYR A 698 -8.96 54.96 26.96
C TYR A 698 -8.09 56.18 26.66
N ALA A 699 -7.06 56.03 25.83
CA ALA A 699 -6.22 57.14 25.39
C ALA A 699 -7.06 58.20 24.63
N ALA A 700 -7.87 57.79 23.65
CA ALA A 700 -8.71 58.70 22.87
C ALA A 700 -9.77 59.41 23.75
N LEU A 701 -10.40 58.66 24.67
CA LEU A 701 -11.37 59.22 25.61
C LEU A 701 -10.71 60.24 26.55
N VAL A 702 -9.57 59.90 27.13
CA VAL A 702 -8.83 60.75 28.07
C VAL A 702 -8.30 62.01 27.39
N GLU A 703 -7.78 61.91 26.16
CA GLU A 703 -7.36 63.09 25.38
C GLU A 703 -8.52 64.07 25.20
N ARG A 704 -9.73 63.56 24.94
CA ARG A 704 -10.95 64.37 24.83
C ARG A 704 -11.41 64.91 26.20
N LEU A 705 -11.31 64.13 27.28
CA LEU A 705 -11.58 64.56 28.66
C LEU A 705 -10.54 65.56 29.21
N LEU A 706 -9.42 65.77 28.53
CA LEU A 706 -8.43 66.81 28.83
C LEU A 706 -8.49 67.97 27.82
N ALA A 707 -9.45 67.96 26.91
CA ALA A 707 -9.68 69.08 25.99
C ALA A 707 -10.44 70.22 26.70
N PRO A 708 -10.17 71.49 26.35
CA PRO A 708 -10.80 72.65 26.99
C PRO A 708 -12.31 72.78 26.71
N ASP A 709 -12.82 72.12 25.67
CA ASP A 709 -14.21 72.18 25.19
C ASP A 709 -15.07 70.99 25.67
N ARG A 710 -14.59 70.22 26.67
CA ARG A 710 -15.30 69.04 27.15
C ARG A 710 -16.61 69.37 27.90
N PRO A 711 -17.71 68.64 27.66
CA PRO A 711 -18.93 68.78 28.45
C PRO A 711 -18.72 68.35 29.91
N GLY A 712 -19.26 69.10 30.87
CA GLY A 712 -19.12 68.78 32.30
C GLY A 712 -19.78 67.45 32.72
N ALA A 713 -20.80 67.00 32.00
CA ALA A 713 -21.44 65.71 32.22
C ALA A 713 -20.48 64.52 32.00
N GLU A 714 -19.58 64.61 31.01
CA GLU A 714 -18.61 63.55 30.70
C GLU A 714 -17.64 63.30 31.85
N LEU A 715 -17.20 64.38 32.51
CA LEU A 715 -16.33 64.28 33.68
C LEU A 715 -17.05 63.68 34.87
N TYR A 716 -18.34 64.01 35.06
CA TYR A 716 -19.15 63.40 36.10
C TYR A 716 -19.23 61.88 35.88
N ASP A 717 -19.56 61.45 34.67
CA ASP A 717 -19.71 60.04 34.32
C ASP A 717 -18.38 59.27 34.37
N PHE A 718 -17.27 59.89 33.95
CA PHE A 718 -15.93 59.32 34.09
C PHE A 718 -15.57 59.09 35.56
N VAL A 719 -15.72 60.12 36.40
CA VAL A 719 -15.31 60.10 37.82
C VAL A 719 -16.17 59.14 38.65
N HIS A 720 -17.47 59.02 38.37
CA HIS A 720 -18.37 58.11 39.08
C HIS A 720 -18.44 56.71 38.45
N GLY A 721 -17.76 56.49 37.32
CA GLY A 721 -17.78 55.24 36.57
C GLY A 721 -17.01 54.08 37.23
N GLY A 722 -16.12 54.36 38.18
CA GLY A 722 -15.42 53.33 38.97
C GLY A 722 -14.42 52.46 38.20
N ASP A 723 -13.96 52.91 37.03
CA ASP A 723 -12.98 52.21 36.20
C ASP A 723 -11.54 52.65 36.55
N ASP A 724 -10.82 51.79 37.28
CA ASP A 724 -9.49 52.08 37.80
C ASP A 724 -8.44 52.20 36.69
N ASP A 725 -8.57 51.44 35.59
CA ASP A 725 -7.66 51.48 34.45
C ASP A 725 -7.84 52.77 33.65
N LEU A 726 -9.09 53.24 33.48
CA LEU A 726 -9.39 54.51 32.83
C LEU A 726 -8.91 55.71 33.69
N ILE A 727 -9.07 55.65 35.02
CA ILE A 727 -8.54 56.67 35.94
C ILE A 727 -7.01 56.70 35.89
N ALA A 728 -6.35 55.54 35.85
CA ALA A 728 -4.89 55.46 35.69
C ALA A 728 -4.43 56.02 34.34
N ALA A 729 -5.17 55.76 33.26
CA ALA A 729 -4.90 56.37 31.95
C ALA A 729 -5.03 57.90 32.00
N TYR A 730 -6.06 58.43 32.69
CA TYR A 730 -6.22 59.87 32.90
C TYR A 730 -5.04 60.50 33.64
N ASP A 731 -4.59 59.91 34.74
CA ASP A 731 -3.43 60.39 35.50
C ASP A 731 -2.17 60.44 34.64
N ARG A 732 -1.90 59.37 33.87
CA ARG A 732 -0.74 59.32 32.96
C ARG A 732 -0.80 60.42 31.91
N THR A 733 -1.93 60.59 31.22
CA THR A 733 -2.07 61.58 30.14
C THR A 733 -2.04 63.02 30.68
N ALA A 734 -2.64 63.28 31.85
CA ALA A 734 -2.61 64.59 32.49
C ALA A 734 -1.18 65.04 32.86
N ARG A 735 -0.25 64.09 33.07
CA ARG A 735 1.16 64.34 33.37
C ARG A 735 2.04 64.56 32.13
N THR A 736 1.50 64.45 30.93
CA THR A 736 2.24 64.67 29.67
C THR A 736 2.69 66.13 29.52
N GLU A 737 3.76 66.35 28.76
CA GLU A 737 4.30 67.70 28.57
C GLU A 737 3.34 68.59 27.76
N ALA A 738 2.52 68.00 26.88
CA ALA A 738 1.49 68.73 26.15
C ALA A 738 0.46 69.37 27.09
N VAL A 739 -0.05 68.60 28.06
CA VAL A 739 -0.98 69.10 29.07
C VAL A 739 -0.30 70.13 29.98
N ARG A 740 0.94 69.88 30.43
CA ARG A 740 1.69 70.83 31.26
C ARG A 740 1.96 72.15 30.54
N THR A 741 2.31 72.10 29.26
CA THR A 741 2.51 73.29 28.44
C THR A 741 1.22 74.09 28.33
N ARG A 742 0.10 73.42 28.04
CA ARG A 742 -1.23 74.07 28.01
C ARG A 742 -1.59 74.69 29.36
N LEU A 743 -1.37 73.96 30.44
CA LEU A 743 -1.57 74.46 31.80
C LEU A 743 -0.76 75.72 32.05
N ARG A 744 0.51 75.83 31.63
CA ARG A 744 1.36 77.03 31.85
C ARG A 744 1.02 78.22 30.93
N THR A 745 0.44 77.97 29.76
CA THR A 745 0.25 78.98 28.70
C THR A 745 -1.19 79.45 28.53
N GLN A 746 -2.17 78.75 29.12
CA GLN A 746 -3.59 79.04 28.99
C GLN A 746 -4.25 79.16 30.37
N PRO A 747 -4.37 80.39 30.93
CA PRO A 747 -4.98 80.63 32.24
C PRO A 747 -6.39 80.03 32.39
N ALA A 748 -7.23 80.14 31.35
CA ALA A 748 -8.58 79.58 31.36
C ALA A 748 -8.60 78.05 31.50
N TYR A 749 -7.65 77.34 30.87
CA TYR A 749 -7.52 75.88 30.97
C TYR A 749 -7.02 75.44 32.35
N ALA A 750 -6.10 76.18 32.97
CA ALA A 750 -5.65 75.92 34.34
C ALA A 750 -6.77 76.15 35.38
N ALA A 751 -7.59 77.19 35.19
CA ALA A 751 -8.77 77.46 36.02
C ALA A 751 -9.82 76.33 35.92
N ASP A 752 -10.05 75.84 34.72
CA ASP A 752 -10.94 74.71 34.46
C ASP A 752 -10.41 73.40 35.08
N CYS A 753 -9.13 73.06 34.90
CA CYS A 753 -8.51 71.90 35.55
C CYS A 753 -8.55 71.98 37.08
N PHE A 754 -8.31 73.16 37.68
CA PHE A 754 -8.48 73.37 39.12
C PHE A 754 -9.91 73.04 39.56
N THR A 755 -10.90 73.55 38.82
CA THR A 755 -12.32 73.35 39.11
C THR A 755 -12.70 71.88 39.04
N VAL A 756 -12.18 71.15 38.05
CA VAL A 756 -12.47 69.73 37.83
C VAL A 756 -11.77 68.84 38.85
N TRP A 757 -10.51 69.07 39.18
CA TRP A 757 -9.78 68.23 40.14
C TRP A 757 -10.13 68.52 41.59
N THR A 758 -10.79 69.64 41.87
CA THR A 758 -11.40 69.91 43.19
C THR A 758 -12.88 69.52 43.25
N ALA A 759 -13.48 69.13 42.11
CA ALA A 759 -14.83 68.61 42.06
C ALA A 759 -14.89 67.15 42.54
N HIS A 760 -16.03 66.76 43.11
CA HIS A 760 -16.34 65.38 43.51
C HIS A 760 -15.33 64.71 44.48
N PRO A 761 -15.05 65.31 45.66
CA PRO A 761 -14.07 64.77 46.63
C PRO A 761 -14.46 63.40 47.24
N HIS A 762 -15.69 62.95 47.01
CA HIS A 762 -16.24 61.68 47.53
C HIS A 762 -16.58 60.68 46.42
N ALA A 763 -16.21 60.94 45.17
CA ALA A 763 -16.51 60.02 44.08
C ALA A 763 -15.54 58.83 44.04
N GLY A 764 -16.04 57.67 44.45
CA GLY A 764 -15.28 56.42 44.42
C GLY A 764 -14.06 56.39 45.35
N ARG A 765 -13.26 55.33 45.24
CA ARG A 765 -12.03 55.13 46.04
C ARG A 765 -10.76 55.54 45.32
N THR A 766 -10.76 55.57 44.00
CA THR A 766 -9.57 55.76 43.16
C THR A 766 -9.38 57.18 42.63
N TRP A 767 -10.46 57.92 42.35
CA TRP A 767 -10.38 59.33 41.91
C TRP A 767 -9.79 60.30 42.95
N PRO A 768 -10.21 60.31 44.24
CA PRO A 768 -9.75 61.35 45.17
C PRO A 768 -8.23 61.37 45.41
N PRO A 769 -7.52 60.22 45.54
CA PRO A 769 -6.06 60.21 45.58
C PRO A 769 -5.39 60.76 44.31
N VAL A 770 -5.93 60.42 43.13
CA VAL A 770 -5.39 60.88 41.83
C VAL A 770 -5.60 62.38 41.65
N ALA A 771 -6.80 62.88 41.93
CA ALA A 771 -7.11 64.30 41.82
C ALA A 771 -6.24 65.17 42.75
N ALA A 772 -6.00 64.70 43.99
CA ALA A 772 -5.09 65.36 44.92
C ALA A 772 -3.63 65.39 44.40
N ALA A 773 -3.16 64.29 43.82
CA ALA A 773 -1.83 64.21 43.23
C ALA A 773 -1.68 65.11 42.00
N LEU A 774 -2.68 65.15 41.11
CA LEU A 774 -2.68 66.05 39.94
C LEU A 774 -2.68 67.53 40.34
N LEU A 775 -3.45 67.91 41.37
CA LEU A 775 -3.39 69.26 41.94
C LEU A 775 -1.97 69.58 42.46
N ASP A 776 -1.41 68.73 43.32
CA ASP A 776 -0.15 69.02 44.00
C ASP A 776 1.09 68.92 43.10
N GLU A 777 1.10 67.95 42.17
CA GLU A 777 2.27 67.56 41.39
C GLU A 777 2.23 68.03 39.93
N VAL A 778 1.05 68.37 39.39
CA VAL A 778 0.90 68.83 38.00
C VAL A 778 0.44 70.29 37.93
N LEU A 779 -0.70 70.63 38.56
CA LEU A 779 -1.26 71.97 38.45
C LEU A 779 -0.46 73.02 39.22
N ARG A 780 -0.10 72.75 40.48
CA ARG A 780 0.62 73.71 41.32
C ARG A 780 1.97 74.11 40.72
N PRO A 781 2.82 73.17 40.23
CA PRO A 781 4.05 73.55 39.54
C PRO A 781 3.81 74.34 38.25
N ALA A 782 2.74 74.05 37.49
CA ALA A 782 2.41 74.79 36.27
C ALA A 782 1.97 76.23 36.57
N VAL A 783 1.08 76.42 37.54
CA VAL A 783 0.60 77.75 37.97
C VAL A 783 1.75 78.59 38.56
N ARG A 784 2.72 77.97 39.24
CA ARG A 784 3.92 78.67 39.74
C ARG A 784 4.89 79.13 38.66
N ALA A 785 4.85 78.51 37.49
CA ALA A 785 5.66 78.89 36.35
C ALA A 785 5.03 79.99 35.49
N MET A 786 3.78 80.38 35.78
CA MET A 786 3.07 81.46 35.10
C MET A 786 3.51 82.84 35.59
N SER A 787 3.18 83.89 34.82
CA SER A 787 3.30 85.27 35.29
C SER A 787 2.27 85.61 36.37
N ALA A 788 2.50 86.68 37.13
CA ALA A 788 1.53 87.13 38.15
C ALA A 788 0.19 87.57 37.53
N GLU A 789 0.20 88.07 36.29
CA GLU A 789 -0.98 88.46 35.53
C GLU A 789 -1.81 87.22 35.13
N ASP A 790 -1.16 86.19 34.59
CA ASP A 790 -1.80 84.91 34.24
C ASP A 790 -2.40 84.22 35.48
N VAL A 791 -1.72 84.25 36.64
CA VAL A 791 -2.25 83.66 37.89
C VAL A 791 -3.48 84.42 38.38
N ALA A 792 -3.51 85.75 38.25
CA ALA A 792 -4.69 86.56 38.58
C ALA A 792 -5.86 86.25 37.62
N GLU A 793 -5.57 86.00 36.34
CA GLU A 793 -6.57 85.57 35.35
C GLU A 793 -7.13 84.18 35.67
N VAL A 794 -6.30 83.23 36.11
CA VAL A 794 -6.75 81.92 36.61
C VAL A 794 -7.73 82.11 37.77
N GLU A 795 -7.35 82.91 38.77
CA GLU A 795 -8.20 83.17 39.95
C GLU A 795 -9.54 83.82 39.56
N ALA A 796 -9.50 84.84 38.70
CA ALA A 796 -10.69 85.51 38.20
C ALA A 796 -11.59 84.56 37.41
N THR A 797 -11.00 83.63 36.66
CA THR A 797 -11.75 82.65 35.87
C THR A 797 -12.40 81.58 36.76
N VAL A 798 -11.69 81.04 37.77
CA VAL A 798 -12.26 80.14 38.79
C VAL A 798 -13.41 80.81 39.55
N GLY A 799 -13.26 82.10 39.87
CA GLY A 799 -14.29 82.88 40.55
C GLY A 799 -15.55 83.10 39.70
N ARG A 800 -15.40 83.21 38.38
CA ARG A 800 -16.53 83.39 37.44
C ARG A 800 -17.28 82.09 37.13
N THR A 801 -16.59 80.95 37.06
CA THR A 801 -17.17 79.66 36.68
C THR A 801 -17.64 78.82 37.87
N GLY A 802 -17.31 79.22 39.11
CA GLY A 802 -17.59 78.47 40.33
C GLY A 802 -18.71 79.03 41.22
N SER A 803 -19.14 78.23 42.20
CA SER A 803 -19.98 78.71 43.32
C SER A 803 -19.21 79.68 44.21
N SER A 804 -19.91 80.61 44.87
CA SER A 804 -19.34 81.61 45.79
C SER A 804 -18.45 80.93 46.85
N GLY A 805 -17.12 81.09 46.73
CA GLY A 805 -16.11 80.47 47.60
C GLY A 805 -14.97 79.74 46.88
N ARG A 806 -15.10 79.42 45.58
CA ARG A 806 -14.03 78.72 44.83
C ARG A 806 -12.76 79.56 44.60
N ALA A 807 -12.89 80.87 44.41
CA ALA A 807 -11.73 81.76 44.31
C ALA A 807 -10.89 81.76 45.60
N ASP A 808 -11.55 81.75 46.77
CA ASP A 808 -10.86 81.67 48.06
C ASP A 808 -10.20 80.30 48.26
N ALA A 809 -10.84 79.21 47.81
CA ALA A 809 -10.27 77.87 47.81
C ALA A 809 -9.01 77.77 46.92
N PHE A 810 -9.03 78.41 45.74
CA PHE A 810 -7.85 78.51 44.86
C PHE A 810 -6.71 79.26 45.54
N ARG A 811 -7.00 80.43 46.15
CA ARG A 811 -5.97 81.19 46.90
C ARG A 811 -5.40 80.38 48.06
N ALA A 812 -6.24 79.68 48.82
CA ALA A 812 -5.81 78.86 49.94
C ALA A 812 -4.89 77.71 49.46
N TRP A 813 -5.29 77.00 48.41
CA TRP A 813 -4.51 75.92 47.82
C TRP A 813 -3.16 76.38 47.23
N ASN A 814 -3.13 77.56 46.58
CA ASN A 814 -1.90 78.10 45.98
C ASN A 814 -0.90 78.61 47.04
N ARG A 815 -1.40 79.15 48.17
CA ARG A 815 -0.58 79.66 49.29
C ARG A 815 0.13 78.56 50.09
N VAL A 816 -0.40 77.33 50.12
CA VAL A 816 0.18 76.25 50.95
C VAL A 816 1.40 75.62 50.25
N SER A 817 2.62 75.98 50.66
CA SER A 817 3.73 75.01 50.76
C SER A 817 4.96 75.56 51.50
N THR A 818 5.36 74.90 52.59
CA THR A 818 6.80 74.62 52.90
C THR A 818 7.02 73.60 54.05
N LEU A 819 6.03 73.23 54.89
CA LEU A 819 6.30 72.36 56.07
C LEU A 819 5.57 71.00 56.14
N GLY A 820 4.82 70.58 55.11
CA GLY A 820 3.99 69.36 55.18
C GLY A 820 4.69 68.01 54.98
N ARG A 821 5.91 67.96 54.42
CA ARG A 821 6.56 66.69 54.03
C ARG A 821 7.32 65.96 55.15
N LEU A 822 7.47 66.55 56.35
CA LEU A 822 8.14 65.92 57.50
C LEU A 822 7.17 65.27 58.51
N GLY A 823 5.88 65.63 58.53
CA GLY A 823 4.92 65.17 59.55
C GLY A 823 4.38 63.74 59.38
N ARG A 824 4.45 63.14 58.19
CA ARG A 824 3.84 61.82 57.92
C ARG A 824 4.74 60.61 58.25
N ARG A 825 5.99 60.79 58.66
CA ARG A 825 6.89 59.67 59.03
C ARG A 825 6.97 59.35 60.54
N ILE A 826 6.35 60.14 61.42
CA ILE A 826 6.45 59.93 62.89
C ILE A 826 5.14 59.44 63.53
N ALA A 827 3.98 59.60 62.89
CA ALA A 827 2.69 59.15 63.43
C ALA A 827 2.36 57.65 63.22
N GLY A 828 3.18 56.90 62.47
CA GLY A 828 2.92 55.49 62.14
C GLY A 828 3.43 54.45 63.14
N ARG A 829 4.04 54.85 64.28
CA ARG A 829 4.68 53.90 65.23
C ARG A 829 4.04 53.78 66.61
N VAL A 830 2.90 54.41 66.88
CA VAL A 830 2.21 54.27 68.17
C VAL A 830 0.69 54.25 67.98
N ARG A 831 0.14 53.07 67.66
CA ARG A 831 -1.18 52.56 68.13
C ARG A 831 -1.46 51.17 67.53
N ARG A 832 -0.92 50.14 68.19
CA ARG A 832 -1.63 48.89 68.47
C ARG A 832 -1.74 48.84 69.99
N GLY A 833 -2.98 48.74 70.47
CA GLY A 833 -3.44 49.04 71.82
C GLY A 833 -4.86 49.55 71.67
#